data_AF-A0A1R3XXN8-F1
#
_entry.id   AF-A0A1R3XXN8-F1
#
_cell.length_a   1.000
_cell.length_b   1.000
_cell.length_c   1.000
_cell.angle_alpha   90.00
_cell.angle_beta   90.00
_cell.angle_gamma   90.00
#
_symmetry.space_group_name_H-M   'P 1'
#
loop_
_entity.id
_entity.type
_entity.pdbx_description
1 polymer ?
#
loop_
_entity_poly.entity_id
_entity_poly.type
_entity_poly.pdbx_seq_one_letter_code
_entity_poly.pdbx_strand_id
1 'polypeptide(L)'
;MSFVVVAPEVLAAAASDLAGIGSTLAQANAAALAPTTAVLAAGADEVSAAIASLFGAHGQAYQAVSAQMSAFHAQFMQALTGAGGAYAAAEAVNVSAAQSVEQDLLAAINARFERIFGRPLIGDGANGGPGQDGGPGGLLYGNGGNGGTSTTVGMAGGNGGAAGLIGNGGFGGGGGPGAAGGNGGAGGWLFGNGGAGGAGGLGVAPGVPGGAGGAGGAGGVGGPAGLWGHGGAGGAGGAGVAGAGGFEGTIGAGGAGGVGGAGGVGGAGGAGGWLYGDAGAGGDGGVGGAGGTGGLGNRGGAGGAGGAGGVGGAGGAAGLWGGGGAGGVGGTGGGAGLGAQSVTFSSSLSGLSGGDGGAGGAGGAGGAGGTGGWLYGGGGAAGSGGDGGTGGQGGAGGAGVFSLFGSGGGPGGNGGVGGVGGVGGAGGRAGLFGVGGLGGAGGDAGDSGEGGFGGPGLAGGLFGNPGNGGVGGIGGDAAAGGAGGAGGNGGWLFGNGGAGGSGGDGGAAGRGGAGNLGSAGGINAPAGNPGSGSVGIGGAGGAGGTAGLFGDGGAGGAGAAGGFGGISAATPSAGSEGAMGGAGGVGGNARLLGTGGAGGVGGGGGAGGDGGRGGVATPGGQGGDAGDGGAGGAGGNGGGGASGAGGWLLGTGGAGGAGGNGGNGGKAGFSPGPTNFGLNGAGGGGGVGGNGATGPWLFGDGGAGGGGGAGGIGGDGGPTPGSTGAGAAGGHGGDAQLIGNGGHGGAGGTGVPNGSGGAGGLSGLLFGEPGANG
;
A
#
# COMPACT_ATOMS: atom_id res chain seq x y z
N MET A 1 -25.76 36.77 50.89
CA MET A 1 -24.74 35.81 51.36
C MET A 1 -23.43 36.21 50.68
N SER A 2 -22.43 36.71 51.41
CA SER A 2 -21.13 37.04 50.82
C SER A 2 -20.43 35.73 50.46
N PHE A 3 -20.08 35.53 49.19
CA PHE A 3 -19.27 34.39 48.77
C PHE A 3 -17.87 34.55 49.36
N VAL A 4 -17.49 33.64 50.26
CA VAL A 4 -16.13 33.54 50.77
C VAL A 4 -15.35 32.73 49.75
N VAL A 5 -14.37 33.35 49.08
CA VAL A 5 -13.45 32.69 48.15
C VAL A 5 -12.19 32.33 48.93
N VAL A 6 -11.89 31.05 49.03
CA VAL A 6 -10.65 30.52 49.61
C VAL A 6 -9.96 29.68 48.54
N ALA A 7 -8.65 29.78 48.42
CA ALA A 7 -7.83 28.90 47.58
C ALA A 7 -7.05 27.94 48.49
N PRO A 8 -7.50 26.68 48.66
CA PRO A 8 -6.87 25.71 49.56
C PRO A 8 -5.38 25.49 49.26
N GLU A 9 -4.99 25.56 47.98
CA GLU A 9 -3.62 25.40 47.52
C GLU A 9 -2.73 26.56 48.00
N VAL A 10 -3.25 27.78 48.02
CA VAL A 10 -2.54 28.97 48.50
C VAL A 10 -2.33 28.90 50.01
N LEU A 11 -3.32 28.39 50.76
CA LEU A 11 -3.19 28.17 52.20
C LEU A 11 -2.17 27.08 52.54
N ALA A 12 -2.12 26.00 51.77
CA ALA A 12 -1.13 24.93 51.95
C ALA A 12 0.31 25.39 51.62
N ALA A 13 0.48 26.19 50.57
CA ALA A 13 1.77 26.78 50.23
C ALA A 13 2.25 27.76 51.33
N ALA A 14 1.37 28.68 51.75
CA ALA A 14 1.69 29.63 52.82
C ALA A 14 2.01 28.93 54.14
N ALA A 15 1.32 27.82 54.46
CA ALA A 15 1.65 26.96 55.58
C ALA A 15 3.09 26.40 55.47
N SER A 16 3.47 25.87 54.31
CA SER A 16 4.83 25.34 54.10
C SER A 16 5.92 26.41 54.28
N ASP A 17 5.73 27.58 53.68
CA ASP A 17 6.66 28.71 53.78
C ASP A 17 6.84 29.17 55.23
N LEU A 18 5.72 29.27 55.96
CA LEU A 18 5.70 29.73 57.33
C LEU A 18 6.32 28.69 58.28
N ALA A 19 6.18 27.39 58.00
CA ALA A 19 6.92 26.33 58.70
C ALA A 19 8.44 26.45 58.49
N GLY A 20 8.87 26.79 57.26
CA GLY A 20 10.26 27.10 56.93
C GLY A 20 10.81 28.27 57.75
N ILE A 21 10.08 29.40 57.79
CA ILE A 21 10.44 30.57 58.61
C ILE A 21 10.55 30.17 60.09
N GLY A 22 9.57 29.44 60.63
CA GLY A 22 9.60 28.97 62.01
C GLY A 22 10.84 28.12 62.35
N SER A 23 11.24 27.23 61.43
CA SER A 23 12.45 26.42 61.59
C SER A 23 13.72 27.27 61.61
N THR A 24 13.84 28.22 60.68
CA THR A 24 15.01 29.13 60.61
C THR A 24 15.15 29.98 61.87
N LEU A 25 14.03 30.49 62.40
CA LEU A 25 14.02 31.31 63.60
C LEU A 25 14.37 30.49 64.84
N ALA A 26 13.86 29.26 64.95
CA ALA A 26 14.21 28.34 66.03
C ALA A 26 15.71 28.00 66.03
N GLN A 27 16.30 27.74 64.86
CA GLN A 27 17.74 27.51 64.71
C GLN A 27 18.58 28.73 65.07
N ALA A 28 18.18 29.92 64.61
CA ALA A 28 18.87 31.17 64.92
C ALA A 28 18.84 31.47 66.44
N ASN A 29 17.69 31.28 67.08
CA ASN A 29 17.54 31.47 68.52
C ASN A 29 18.36 30.46 69.33
N ALA A 30 18.42 29.19 68.88
CA ALA A 30 19.26 28.17 69.49
C ALA A 30 20.76 28.50 69.37
N ALA A 31 21.21 28.97 68.20
CA ALA A 31 22.60 29.37 67.97
C ALA A 31 22.99 30.61 68.79
N ALA A 32 22.06 31.55 68.98
CA ALA A 32 22.28 32.76 69.76
C ALA A 32 22.28 32.52 71.28
N LEU A 33 21.84 31.35 71.76
CA LEU A 33 21.70 31.05 73.19
C LEU A 33 23.03 31.24 73.95
N ALA A 34 24.06 30.47 73.60
CA ALA A 34 25.35 30.52 74.29
C ALA A 34 26.00 31.92 74.29
N PRO A 35 26.15 32.62 73.15
CA PRO A 35 26.80 33.93 73.14
C PRO A 35 26.00 35.03 73.85
N THR A 36 24.68 34.91 73.99
CA THR A 36 23.85 35.95 74.64
C THR A 36 23.64 35.71 76.12
N THR A 37 23.70 34.46 76.59
CA THR A 37 23.49 34.14 78.01
C THR A 37 24.78 33.97 78.81
N ALA A 38 25.91 33.70 78.15
CA ALA A 38 27.22 33.51 78.79
C ALA A 38 28.16 34.71 78.61
N VAL A 39 27.61 35.94 78.69
CA VAL A 39 28.41 37.17 78.58
C VAL A 39 29.39 37.23 79.75
N LEU A 40 30.69 37.29 79.44
CA LEU A 40 31.75 37.40 80.43
C LEU A 40 31.96 38.87 80.83
N ALA A 41 32.29 39.12 82.09
CA ALA A 41 32.66 40.46 82.57
C ALA A 41 33.96 40.92 81.88
N ALA A 42 33.98 42.16 81.36
CA ALA A 42 35.13 42.72 80.64
C ALA A 42 36.34 42.99 81.56
N GLY A 43 36.09 43.20 82.85
CA GLY A 43 37.07 43.36 83.92
C GLY A 43 36.60 42.70 85.21
N ALA A 44 37.49 42.64 86.21
CA ALA A 44 37.18 42.06 87.52
C ALA A 44 36.37 42.99 88.45
N ASP A 45 35.92 44.14 87.93
CA ASP A 45 35.15 45.13 88.68
C ASP A 45 33.66 44.77 88.75
N GLU A 46 33.00 45.29 89.79
CA GLU A 46 31.60 45.02 90.07
C GLU A 46 30.65 45.59 88.99
N VAL A 47 31.06 46.64 88.27
CA VAL A 47 30.25 47.23 87.19
C VAL A 47 30.24 46.29 85.98
N SER A 48 31.40 45.76 85.58
CA SER A 48 31.53 44.75 84.53
C SER A 48 30.76 43.47 84.87
N ALA A 49 30.80 43.01 86.13
CA ALA A 49 30.05 41.84 86.59
C ALA A 49 28.52 42.08 86.58
N ALA A 50 28.08 43.27 87.02
CA ALA A 50 26.66 43.64 87.00
C ALA A 50 26.10 43.78 85.58
N ILE A 51 26.88 44.36 84.66
CA ILE A 51 26.50 44.49 83.24
C ILE A 51 26.41 43.11 82.58
N ALA A 52 27.40 42.23 82.79
CA ALA A 52 27.37 40.86 82.29
C ALA A 52 26.16 40.07 82.81
N SER A 53 25.83 40.21 84.10
CA SER A 53 24.64 39.62 84.72
C SER A 53 23.33 40.14 84.12
N LEU A 54 23.20 41.46 83.90
CA LEU A 54 22.03 42.07 83.28
C LEU A 54 21.81 41.54 81.86
N PHE A 55 22.85 41.52 81.03
CA PHE A 55 22.77 40.99 79.66
C PHE A 55 22.49 39.48 79.64
N GLY A 56 23.10 38.70 80.55
CA GLY A 56 22.82 37.28 80.70
C GLY A 56 21.37 37.00 81.09
N ALA A 57 20.81 37.75 82.04
CA ALA A 57 19.41 37.65 82.43
C ALA A 57 18.45 38.08 81.30
N HIS A 58 18.80 39.12 80.55
CA HIS A 58 18.02 39.54 79.38
C HIS A 58 18.03 38.47 78.27
N GLY A 59 19.17 37.82 78.02
CA GLY A 59 19.29 36.69 77.11
C GLY A 59 18.38 35.52 77.51
N GLN A 60 18.34 35.17 78.79
CA GLN A 60 17.46 34.10 79.30
C GLN A 60 15.97 34.45 79.14
N ALA A 61 15.58 35.69 79.42
CA ALA A 61 14.20 36.15 79.22
C ALA A 61 13.78 36.12 77.74
N TYR A 62 14.67 36.53 76.83
CA TYR A 62 14.45 36.45 75.40
C TYR A 62 14.24 35.00 74.92
N GLN A 63 15.01 34.06 75.46
CA GLN A 63 14.90 32.64 75.11
C GLN A 63 13.57 32.03 75.57
N ALA A 64 13.09 32.41 76.75
CA ALA A 64 11.77 31.99 77.25
C ALA A 64 10.62 32.47 76.35
N VAL A 65 10.66 33.75 75.94
CA VAL A 65 9.66 34.33 75.01
C VAL A 65 9.75 33.67 73.62
N SER A 66 10.96 33.40 73.15
CA SER A 66 11.19 32.75 71.85
C SER A 66 10.62 31.33 71.81
N ALA A 67 10.75 30.57 72.91
CA ALA A 67 10.13 29.25 73.04
C ALA A 67 8.59 29.32 73.02
N GLN A 68 8.01 30.32 73.69
CA GLN A 68 6.55 30.54 73.69
C GLN A 68 6.03 30.92 72.30
N MET A 69 6.75 31.79 71.58
CA MET A 69 6.43 32.15 70.19
C MET A 69 6.54 30.95 69.25
N SER A 70 7.54 30.08 69.42
CA SER A 70 7.66 28.85 68.63
C SER A 70 6.48 27.90 68.84
N ALA A 71 5.97 27.78 70.07
CA ALA A 71 4.81 26.95 70.37
C ALA A 71 3.52 27.53 69.76
N PHE A 72 3.33 28.85 69.85
CA PHE A 72 2.22 29.54 69.19
C PHE A 72 2.27 29.37 67.67
N HIS A 73 3.45 29.54 67.07
CA HIS A 73 3.67 29.36 65.64
C HIS A 73 3.30 27.95 65.18
N ALA A 74 3.68 26.92 65.94
CA ALA A 74 3.31 25.54 65.65
C ALA A 74 1.80 25.30 65.70
N GLN A 75 1.10 25.89 66.68
CA GLN A 75 -0.36 25.81 66.80
C GLN A 75 -1.08 26.55 65.66
N PHE A 76 -0.60 27.74 65.30
CA PHE A 76 -1.11 28.52 64.18
C PHE A 76 -0.98 27.74 62.86
N MET A 77 0.17 27.11 62.66
CA MET A 77 0.45 26.23 61.53
C MET A 77 -0.49 25.03 61.46
N GLN A 78 -0.72 24.36 62.59
CA GLN A 78 -1.63 23.24 62.67
C GLN A 78 -3.08 23.65 62.35
N ALA A 79 -3.51 24.81 62.84
CA ALA A 79 -4.83 25.36 62.55
C ALA A 79 -4.99 25.75 61.07
N LEU A 80 -3.97 26.36 60.46
CA LEU A 80 -3.98 26.76 59.05
C LEU A 80 -4.06 25.55 58.11
N THR A 81 -3.24 24.52 58.36
CA THR A 81 -3.30 23.25 57.61
C THR A 81 -4.64 22.54 57.81
N GLY A 82 -5.17 22.54 59.04
CA GLY A 82 -6.48 21.97 59.34
C GLY A 82 -7.62 22.70 58.62
N ALA A 83 -7.56 24.03 58.53
CA ALA A 83 -8.53 24.83 57.78
C ALA A 83 -8.45 24.55 56.27
N GLY A 84 -7.25 24.50 55.69
CA GLY A 84 -7.05 24.15 54.28
C GLY A 84 -7.62 22.77 53.93
N GLY A 85 -7.40 21.77 54.79
CA GLY A 85 -7.99 20.44 54.63
C GLY A 85 -9.51 20.40 54.76
N ALA A 86 -10.09 21.20 55.66
CA ALA A 86 -11.54 21.29 55.82
C ALA A 86 -12.24 21.94 54.62
N TYR A 87 -11.64 23.00 54.03
CA TYR A 87 -12.16 23.63 52.82
C TYR A 87 -12.04 22.70 51.61
N ALA A 88 -10.91 22.02 51.41
CA ALA A 88 -10.75 21.04 50.34
C ALA A 88 -11.72 19.86 50.47
N ALA A 89 -11.96 19.36 51.70
CA ALA A 89 -12.95 18.31 51.95
C ALA A 89 -14.38 18.79 51.69
N ALA A 90 -14.71 20.04 52.03
CA ALA A 90 -16.02 20.62 51.72
C ALA A 90 -16.23 20.78 50.22
N GLU A 91 -15.20 21.17 49.46
CA GLU A 91 -15.26 21.22 47.99
C GLU A 91 -15.46 19.82 47.39
N ALA A 92 -14.73 18.82 47.86
CA ALA A 92 -14.89 17.43 47.39
C ALA A 92 -16.29 16.86 47.69
N VAL A 93 -16.84 17.11 48.89
CA VAL A 93 -18.20 16.71 49.26
C VAL A 93 -19.26 17.43 48.42
N ASN A 94 -19.10 18.72 48.16
CA ASN A 94 -20.03 19.46 47.33
C ASN A 94 -19.99 19.03 45.85
N VAL A 95 -18.81 18.71 45.31
CA VAL A 95 -18.67 18.18 43.94
C VAL A 95 -19.30 16.80 43.81
N SER A 96 -19.01 15.89 44.74
CA SER A 96 -19.60 14.54 44.74
C SER A 96 -21.11 14.54 44.95
N ALA A 97 -21.64 15.42 45.82
CA ALA A 97 -23.08 15.60 46.01
C ALA A 97 -23.76 16.19 44.77
N ALA A 98 -23.10 17.13 44.07
CA ALA A 98 -23.61 17.65 42.80
C ALA A 98 -23.65 16.55 41.72
N GLN A 99 -22.58 15.75 41.61
CA GLN A 99 -22.51 14.62 40.68
C GLN A 99 -23.55 13.54 40.96
N SER A 100 -23.85 13.23 42.23
CA SER A 100 -24.89 12.25 42.58
C SER A 100 -26.29 12.76 42.25
N VAL A 101 -26.57 14.05 42.50
CA VAL A 101 -27.86 14.66 42.15
C VAL A 101 -28.07 14.66 40.62
N GLU A 102 -27.02 14.92 39.84
CA GLU A 102 -27.07 14.83 38.38
C GLU A 102 -27.38 13.39 37.90
N GLN A 103 -26.73 12.39 38.49
CA GLN A 103 -26.98 10.98 38.14
C GLN A 103 -28.36 10.49 38.56
N ASP A 104 -28.84 10.88 39.75
CA ASP A 104 -30.18 10.52 40.23
C ASP A 104 -31.28 11.15 39.37
N LEU A 105 -31.09 12.40 38.93
CA LEU A 105 -32.03 13.08 38.03
C LEU A 105 -32.03 12.43 36.64
N LEU A 106 -30.86 12.11 36.08
CA LEU A 106 -30.75 11.38 34.82
C LEU A 106 -31.38 9.99 34.92
N ALA A 107 -31.15 9.26 36.01
CA ALA A 107 -31.74 7.96 36.27
C ALA A 107 -33.27 8.04 36.39
N ALA A 108 -33.80 9.06 37.08
CA ALA A 108 -35.25 9.27 37.20
C ALA A 108 -35.91 9.58 35.85
N ILE A 109 -35.28 10.41 35.02
CA ILE A 109 -35.75 10.70 33.66
C ILE A 109 -35.70 9.42 32.82
N ASN A 110 -34.55 8.73 32.78
CA ASN A 110 -34.36 7.55 31.96
C ASN A 110 -35.25 6.38 32.38
N ALA A 111 -35.49 6.15 33.67
CA ALA A 111 -36.34 5.06 34.16
C ALA A 111 -37.77 5.11 33.59
N ARG A 112 -38.26 6.31 33.25
CA ARG A 112 -39.55 6.47 32.58
C ARG A 112 -39.50 6.03 31.12
N PHE A 113 -38.44 6.36 30.39
CA PHE A 113 -38.28 5.99 28.98
C PHE A 113 -37.88 4.52 28.81
N GLU A 114 -37.04 3.98 29.69
CA GLU A 114 -36.70 2.56 29.75
C GLU A 114 -37.97 1.70 29.89
N ARG A 115 -38.93 2.15 30.71
CA ARG A 115 -40.20 1.45 30.92
C ARG A 115 -41.15 1.50 29.71
N ILE A 116 -41.14 2.60 28.95
CA ILE A 116 -42.11 2.83 27.87
C ILE A 116 -41.56 2.35 26.52
N PHE A 117 -40.28 2.59 26.26
CA PHE A 117 -39.63 2.36 24.97
C PHE A 117 -38.50 1.32 25.02
N GLY A 118 -38.20 0.77 26.22
CA GLY A 118 -37.14 -0.22 26.40
C GLY A 118 -35.73 0.34 26.23
N ARG A 119 -35.57 1.68 26.23
CA ARG A 119 -34.31 2.40 26.02
C ARG A 119 -34.29 3.73 26.78
N PRO A 120 -33.10 4.22 27.18
CA PRO A 120 -33.01 5.48 27.92
C PRO A 120 -33.27 6.66 26.99
N LEU A 121 -33.66 7.81 27.54
CA LEU A 121 -33.74 9.04 26.76
C LEU A 121 -32.33 9.60 26.49
N ILE A 122 -31.48 9.60 27.53
CA ILE A 122 -30.13 10.14 27.52
C ILE A 122 -29.18 9.09 28.10
N GLY A 123 -28.14 8.73 27.37
CA GLY A 123 -27.10 7.81 27.85
C GLY A 123 -26.51 6.98 26.73
N ASP A 124 -25.26 6.59 26.87
CA ASP A 124 -24.59 5.74 25.89
C ASP A 124 -25.10 4.30 25.98
N GLY A 125 -25.03 3.59 24.85
CA GLY A 125 -25.36 2.18 24.78
C GLY A 125 -24.32 1.33 25.52
N ALA A 126 -24.76 0.24 26.14
CA ALA A 126 -23.85 -0.68 26.82
C ALA A 126 -22.92 -1.36 25.81
N ASN A 127 -21.62 -1.43 26.10
CA ASN A 127 -20.69 -2.20 25.26
C ASN A 127 -21.02 -3.70 25.36
N GLY A 128 -20.90 -4.39 24.23
CA GLY A 128 -21.09 -5.84 24.16
C GLY A 128 -19.95 -6.58 24.87
N GLY A 129 -20.29 -7.70 25.53
CA GLY A 129 -19.31 -8.70 25.96
C GLY A 129 -18.69 -9.43 24.76
N PRO A 130 -17.73 -10.35 24.95
CA PRO A 130 -17.03 -11.01 23.84
C PRO A 130 -17.97 -11.59 22.77
N GLY A 131 -17.85 -11.12 21.52
CA GLY A 131 -18.68 -11.52 20.39
C GLY A 131 -20.16 -11.07 20.45
N GLN A 132 -20.55 -10.29 21.45
CA GLN A 132 -21.92 -9.77 21.61
C GLN A 132 -22.01 -8.34 21.08
N ASP A 133 -23.17 -8.01 20.54
CA ASP A 133 -23.46 -6.68 20.01
C ASP A 133 -23.47 -5.62 21.12
N GLY A 134 -23.06 -4.40 20.75
CA GLY A 134 -23.24 -3.22 21.57
C GLY A 134 -24.71 -2.81 21.62
N GLY A 135 -25.17 -2.43 22.80
CA GLY A 135 -26.51 -1.90 23.01
C GLY A 135 -26.69 -0.55 22.30
N PRO A 136 -27.93 -0.21 21.91
CA PRO A 136 -28.20 1.08 21.29
C PRO A 136 -28.08 2.23 22.32
N GLY A 137 -27.67 3.41 21.85
CA GLY A 137 -27.64 4.63 22.65
C GLY A 137 -29.03 5.14 23.02
N GLY A 138 -29.09 6.17 23.85
CA GLY A 138 -30.32 6.85 24.26
C GLY A 138 -31.08 7.45 23.09
N LEU A 139 -32.40 7.57 23.22
CA LEU A 139 -33.29 8.02 22.15
C LEU A 139 -32.98 9.45 21.68
N LEU A 140 -32.59 10.34 22.59
CA LEU A 140 -32.28 11.74 22.30
C LEU A 140 -30.78 11.99 22.20
N TYR A 141 -30.03 11.63 23.25
CA TYR A 141 -28.59 11.85 23.31
C TYR A 141 -27.89 10.59 23.80
N GLY A 142 -26.90 10.11 23.06
CA GLY A 142 -26.10 8.96 23.46
C GLY A 142 -25.48 8.25 22.28
N ASN A 143 -24.22 7.89 22.44
CA ASN A 143 -23.50 7.06 21.49
C ASN A 143 -24.02 5.62 21.58
N GLY A 144 -23.92 4.87 20.48
CA GLY A 144 -24.11 3.42 20.54
C GLY A 144 -22.96 2.74 21.27
N GLY A 145 -23.24 1.62 21.94
CA GLY A 145 -22.21 0.82 22.60
C GLY A 145 -21.31 0.12 21.58
N ASN A 146 -20.05 -0.09 21.92
CA ASN A 146 -19.14 -0.86 21.07
C ASN A 146 -19.51 -2.34 21.09
N GLY A 147 -19.47 -3.01 19.96
CA GLY A 147 -19.55 -4.45 19.87
C GLY A 147 -18.32 -5.12 20.48
N GLY A 148 -18.53 -6.25 21.15
CA GLY A 148 -17.45 -6.95 21.82
C GLY A 148 -16.61 -7.78 20.85
N THR A 149 -15.29 -7.73 21.03
CA THR A 149 -14.35 -8.55 20.25
C THR A 149 -14.48 -10.01 20.67
N SER A 150 -14.63 -10.91 19.70
CA SER A 150 -14.66 -12.35 19.92
C SER A 150 -13.26 -12.93 19.91
N THR A 151 -12.97 -13.84 20.84
CA THR A 151 -11.77 -14.70 20.82
C THR A 151 -12.11 -16.16 20.50
N THR A 152 -13.39 -16.46 20.28
CA THR A 152 -13.90 -17.81 20.05
C THR A 152 -13.80 -18.15 18.57
N VAL A 153 -13.21 -19.30 18.24
CA VAL A 153 -13.05 -19.78 16.86
C VAL A 153 -14.41 -19.81 16.15
N GLY A 154 -14.48 -19.23 14.95
CA GLY A 154 -15.67 -19.18 14.11
C GLY A 154 -16.77 -18.23 14.58
N MET A 155 -16.62 -17.58 15.74
CA MET A 155 -17.60 -16.62 16.25
C MET A 155 -17.27 -15.19 15.83
N ALA A 156 -18.21 -14.54 15.14
CA ALA A 156 -18.05 -13.18 14.67
C ALA A 156 -17.88 -12.18 15.82
N GLY A 157 -17.31 -11.02 15.51
CA GLY A 157 -17.31 -9.89 16.41
C GLY A 157 -18.72 -9.32 16.56
N GLY A 158 -19.03 -8.77 17.74
CA GLY A 158 -20.31 -8.12 17.95
C GLY A 158 -20.44 -6.85 17.12
N ASN A 159 -21.64 -6.56 16.62
CA ASN A 159 -21.92 -5.30 15.94
C ASN A 159 -21.89 -4.12 16.94
N GLY A 160 -21.47 -2.95 16.49
CA GLY A 160 -21.64 -1.71 17.23
C GLY A 160 -23.12 -1.32 17.31
N GLY A 161 -23.53 -0.81 18.47
CA GLY A 161 -24.87 -0.30 18.68
C GLY A 161 -25.12 0.97 17.89
N ALA A 162 -26.36 1.20 17.46
CA ALA A 162 -26.76 2.46 16.84
C ALA A 162 -26.99 3.55 17.90
N ALA A 163 -26.67 4.80 17.56
CA ALA A 163 -27.11 5.96 18.33
C ALA A 163 -28.60 6.29 18.10
N GLY A 164 -29.16 7.19 18.91
CA GLY A 164 -30.53 7.70 18.77
C GLY A 164 -30.63 8.91 17.85
N LEU A 165 -31.09 10.05 18.38
CA LEU A 165 -31.17 11.30 17.61
C LEU A 165 -29.82 11.99 17.46
N ILE A 166 -29.08 12.13 18.56
CA ILE A 166 -27.74 12.73 18.62
C ILE A 166 -26.78 11.74 19.28
N GLY A 167 -25.68 11.42 18.62
CA GLY A 167 -24.63 10.54 19.14
C GLY A 167 -23.95 9.76 18.03
N ASN A 168 -22.75 9.25 18.28
CA ASN A 168 -22.03 8.45 17.30
C ASN A 168 -22.41 6.97 17.42
N GLY A 169 -22.39 6.25 16.30
CA GLY A 169 -22.54 4.80 16.33
C GLY A 169 -21.36 4.12 17.02
N GLY A 170 -21.62 3.00 17.69
CA GLY A 170 -20.57 2.22 18.35
C GLY A 170 -19.66 1.51 17.35
N PHE A 171 -18.41 1.24 17.75
CA PHE A 171 -17.48 0.46 16.93
C PHE A 171 -17.90 -1.02 16.87
N GLY A 172 -17.71 -1.68 15.74
CA GLY A 172 -17.83 -3.13 15.64
C GLY A 172 -16.67 -3.85 16.34
N GLY A 173 -16.95 -4.99 16.96
CA GLY A 173 -15.95 -5.84 17.62
C GLY A 173 -15.14 -6.67 16.62
N GLY A 174 -13.90 -7.03 16.97
CA GLY A 174 -13.09 -7.93 16.14
C GLY A 174 -13.67 -9.35 16.08
N GLY A 175 -13.52 -10.00 14.93
CA GLY A 175 -13.90 -11.40 14.72
C GLY A 175 -12.98 -12.36 15.46
N GLY A 176 -13.55 -13.43 16.01
CA GLY A 176 -12.77 -14.55 16.52
C GLY A 176 -12.07 -15.29 15.38
N PRO A 177 -11.13 -16.19 15.67
CA PRO A 177 -10.34 -16.85 14.63
C PRO A 177 -11.22 -17.47 13.51
N GLY A 178 -10.98 -17.07 12.26
CA GLY A 178 -11.69 -17.50 11.05
C GLY A 178 -13.06 -16.83 10.84
N ALA A 179 -13.46 -15.91 11.72
CA ALA A 179 -14.78 -15.29 11.72
C ALA A 179 -14.72 -13.81 11.34
N ALA A 180 -15.84 -13.29 10.83
CA ALA A 180 -15.94 -11.89 10.44
C ALA A 180 -15.88 -10.93 11.64
N GLY A 181 -15.38 -9.72 11.42
CA GLY A 181 -15.57 -8.61 12.33
C GLY A 181 -17.02 -8.14 12.36
N GLY A 182 -17.42 -7.53 13.47
CA GLY A 182 -18.76 -6.97 13.63
C GLY A 182 -18.89 -5.65 12.87
N ASN A 183 -20.10 -5.33 12.41
CA ASN A 183 -20.34 -4.07 11.72
C ASN A 183 -20.31 -2.90 12.70
N GLY A 184 -19.93 -1.71 12.23
CA GLY A 184 -20.07 -0.49 13.00
C GLY A 184 -21.53 -0.06 13.11
N GLY A 185 -21.88 0.57 14.22
CA GLY A 185 -23.22 1.07 14.49
C GLY A 185 -23.56 2.33 13.71
N ALA A 186 -24.85 2.56 13.45
CA ALA A 186 -25.29 3.80 12.82
C ALA A 186 -25.12 5.01 13.74
N GLY A 187 -24.67 6.14 13.19
CA GLY A 187 -24.69 7.43 13.85
C GLY A 187 -26.12 7.94 14.08
N GLY A 188 -26.23 8.96 14.92
CA GLY A 188 -27.51 9.55 15.30
C GLY A 188 -28.25 10.11 14.09
N TRP A 189 -29.58 9.98 14.10
CA TRP A 189 -30.41 10.39 12.96
C TRP A 189 -30.22 11.85 12.58
N LEU A 190 -30.05 12.75 13.57
CA LEU A 190 -29.81 14.17 13.33
C LEU A 190 -28.32 14.48 13.26
N PHE A 191 -27.57 14.17 14.32
CA PHE A 191 -26.12 14.40 14.40
C PHE A 191 -25.43 13.16 14.90
N GLY A 192 -24.43 12.68 14.15
CA GLY A 192 -23.63 11.56 14.58
C GLY A 192 -22.88 10.90 13.46
N ASN A 193 -21.63 10.57 13.73
CA ASN A 193 -20.83 9.75 12.83
C ASN A 193 -21.23 8.28 13.00
N GLY A 194 -21.14 7.51 11.92
CA GLY A 194 -21.22 6.05 12.01
C GLY A 194 -19.98 5.47 12.70
N GLY A 195 -20.14 4.35 13.38
CA GLY A 195 -19.04 3.63 14.02
C GLY A 195 -18.20 2.87 13.00
N ALA A 196 -16.91 2.67 13.25
CA ALA A 196 -16.08 1.84 12.38
C ALA A 196 -16.44 0.35 12.51
N GLY A 197 -16.27 -0.42 11.43
CA GLY A 197 -16.40 -1.88 11.45
C GLY A 197 -15.20 -2.54 12.14
N GLY A 198 -15.43 -3.70 12.75
CA GLY A 198 -14.41 -4.49 13.42
C GLY A 198 -13.53 -5.28 12.44
N ALA A 199 -12.29 -5.58 12.82
CA ALA A 199 -11.40 -6.39 11.99
C ALA A 199 -11.88 -7.86 11.92
N GLY A 200 -11.66 -8.52 10.78
CA GLY A 200 -11.85 -9.96 10.64
C GLY A 200 -10.81 -10.76 11.42
N GLY A 201 -11.19 -11.94 11.91
CA GLY A 201 -10.30 -12.80 12.67
C GLY A 201 -9.30 -13.56 11.79
N LEU A 202 -8.13 -13.89 12.36
CA LEU A 202 -7.11 -14.72 11.68
C LEU A 202 -7.65 -16.11 11.36
N GLY A 203 -7.31 -16.69 10.21
CA GLY A 203 -7.79 -18.01 9.82
C GLY A 203 -7.44 -19.16 10.78
N VAL A 204 -8.11 -20.30 10.64
CA VAL A 204 -7.85 -21.49 11.48
C VAL A 204 -7.70 -22.74 10.62
N ALA A 205 -6.55 -23.41 10.73
CA ALA A 205 -6.26 -24.62 9.97
C ALA A 205 -6.68 -25.90 10.74
N PRO A 206 -7.10 -26.98 10.05
CA PRO A 206 -7.47 -28.26 10.68
C PRO A 206 -6.30 -29.07 11.30
N GLY A 207 -5.04 -28.64 11.15
CA GLY A 207 -3.89 -29.27 11.79
C GLY A 207 -3.47 -30.65 11.26
N VAL A 208 -3.97 -31.07 10.09
CA VAL A 208 -3.59 -32.34 9.45
C VAL A 208 -2.42 -32.13 8.46
N PRO A 209 -1.42 -33.04 8.39
CA PRO A 209 -0.32 -32.93 7.41
C PRO A 209 -0.84 -32.83 5.97
N GLY A 210 -0.26 -31.91 5.19
CA GLY A 210 -0.70 -31.56 3.84
C GLY A 210 -2.05 -30.85 3.77
N GLY A 211 -2.69 -30.58 4.91
CA GLY A 211 -3.97 -29.86 4.99
C GLY A 211 -3.82 -28.38 4.64
N ALA A 212 -4.83 -27.83 3.95
CA ALA A 212 -4.87 -26.42 3.62
C ALA A 212 -4.98 -25.53 4.88
N GLY A 213 -4.42 -24.34 4.79
CA GLY A 213 -4.58 -23.29 5.79
C GLY A 213 -6.02 -22.75 5.81
N GLY A 214 -6.47 -22.32 6.98
CA GLY A 214 -7.75 -21.64 7.13
C GLY A 214 -7.74 -20.22 6.55
N ALA A 215 -8.84 -19.84 5.91
CA ALA A 215 -9.02 -18.47 5.43
C ALA A 215 -9.24 -17.49 6.59
N GLY A 216 -8.75 -16.26 6.43
CA GLY A 216 -9.06 -15.16 7.35
C GLY A 216 -10.52 -14.72 7.22
N GLY A 217 -11.08 -14.20 8.32
CA GLY A 217 -12.43 -13.67 8.38
C GLY A 217 -12.55 -12.31 7.69
N ALA A 218 -13.73 -11.97 7.18
CA ALA A 218 -13.99 -10.66 6.58
C ALA A 218 -13.95 -9.53 7.64
N GLY A 219 -13.54 -8.33 7.24
CA GLY A 219 -13.74 -7.13 8.04
C GLY A 219 -15.21 -6.72 8.09
N GLY A 220 -15.63 -6.13 9.21
CA GLY A 220 -16.98 -5.61 9.40
C GLY A 220 -17.21 -4.33 8.60
N VAL A 221 -18.45 -4.10 8.17
CA VAL A 221 -18.83 -2.88 7.44
C VAL A 221 -18.87 -1.69 8.39
N GLY A 222 -18.42 -0.52 7.95
CA GLY A 222 -18.57 0.73 8.69
C GLY A 222 -20.02 1.19 8.79
N GLY A 223 -20.40 1.76 9.93
CA GLY A 223 -21.74 2.26 10.18
C GLY A 223 -22.06 3.51 9.36
N PRO A 224 -23.30 3.71 8.91
CA PRO A 224 -23.71 4.94 8.24
C PRO A 224 -23.91 6.09 9.24
N ALA A 225 -23.74 7.33 8.79
CA ALA A 225 -24.22 8.52 9.49
C ALA A 225 -25.69 8.83 9.16
N GLY A 226 -26.32 9.69 9.98
CA GLY A 226 -27.71 10.16 9.80
C GLY A 226 -27.82 11.35 8.83
N LEU A 227 -28.41 12.45 9.30
CA LEU A 227 -28.56 13.68 8.50
C LEU A 227 -27.23 14.44 8.39
N TRP A 228 -26.53 14.57 9.51
CA TRP A 228 -25.22 15.20 9.63
C TRP A 228 -24.23 14.25 10.29
N GLY A 229 -23.05 14.07 9.68
CA GLY A 229 -21.97 13.26 10.24
C GLY A 229 -21.26 12.43 9.18
N HIS A 230 -20.11 11.89 9.55
CA HIS A 230 -19.28 11.09 8.67
C HIS A 230 -19.60 9.59 8.78
N GLY A 231 -19.53 8.88 7.67
CA GLY A 231 -19.63 7.42 7.68
C GLY A 231 -18.44 6.77 8.40
N GLY A 232 -18.68 5.66 9.08
CA GLY A 232 -17.61 4.90 9.75
C GLY A 232 -16.74 4.14 8.75
N ALA A 233 -15.45 3.97 9.04
CA ALA A 233 -14.58 3.16 8.19
C ALA A 233 -14.94 1.67 8.26
N GLY A 234 -14.72 0.92 7.18
CA GLY A 234 -14.78 -0.53 7.19
C GLY A 234 -13.60 -1.15 7.95
N GLY A 235 -13.82 -2.33 8.53
CA GLY A 235 -12.78 -3.09 9.22
C GLY A 235 -11.86 -3.82 8.25
N ALA A 236 -10.61 -4.06 8.64
CA ALA A 236 -9.69 -4.86 7.82
C ALA A 236 -10.08 -6.34 7.79
N GLY A 237 -9.78 -7.04 6.70
CA GLY A 237 -9.88 -8.49 6.60
C GLY A 237 -8.80 -9.19 7.42
N GLY A 238 -9.12 -10.35 8.01
CA GLY A 238 -8.18 -11.17 8.76
C GLY A 238 -7.18 -11.88 7.86
N ALA A 239 -5.97 -12.15 8.34
CA ALA A 239 -4.99 -12.92 7.56
C ALA A 239 -5.38 -14.41 7.46
N GLY A 240 -5.09 -15.02 6.32
CA GLY A 240 -5.12 -16.47 6.17
C GLY A 240 -3.95 -17.13 6.90
N VAL A 241 -4.11 -18.38 7.31
CA VAL A 241 -3.02 -19.14 7.96
C VAL A 241 -2.27 -20.03 6.98
N ALA A 242 -1.04 -20.36 7.30
CA ALA A 242 -0.23 -21.21 6.44
C ALA A 242 -0.83 -22.62 6.29
N GLY A 243 -0.59 -23.23 5.14
CA GLY A 243 -0.86 -24.64 4.91
C GLY A 243 0.07 -25.53 5.73
N ALA A 244 -0.41 -26.70 6.14
CA ALA A 244 0.40 -27.64 6.90
C ALA A 244 1.47 -28.30 6.02
N GLY A 245 2.62 -28.63 6.59
CA GLY A 245 3.66 -29.39 5.89
C GLY A 245 3.16 -30.78 5.47
N GLY A 246 3.68 -31.32 4.37
CA GLY A 246 3.34 -32.63 3.85
C GLY A 246 3.82 -33.78 4.75
N PHE A 247 3.18 -34.95 4.62
CA PHE A 247 3.56 -36.14 5.40
C PHE A 247 4.96 -36.65 5.04
N GLU A 248 5.70 -37.16 6.00
CA GLU A 248 6.97 -37.85 5.74
C GLU A 248 6.71 -39.28 5.23
N GLY A 249 7.27 -39.63 4.08
CA GLY A 249 7.17 -40.95 3.47
C GLY A 249 8.41 -41.81 3.70
N THR A 250 8.40 -42.70 4.69
CA THR A 250 9.56 -43.55 5.02
C THR A 250 9.92 -44.57 3.91
N ILE A 251 8.95 -45.00 3.09
CA ILE A 251 9.14 -45.96 1.97
C ILE A 251 8.55 -45.41 0.64
N GLY A 252 8.27 -44.12 0.54
CA GLY A 252 7.57 -43.53 -0.60
C GLY A 252 7.95 -42.09 -0.91
N ALA A 253 7.26 -41.47 -1.88
CA ALA A 253 7.34 -40.03 -2.07
C ALA A 253 6.78 -39.31 -0.84
N GLY A 254 7.42 -38.21 -0.44
CA GLY A 254 6.90 -37.35 0.60
C GLY A 254 5.60 -36.67 0.15
N GLY A 255 4.73 -36.36 1.11
CA GLY A 255 3.46 -35.70 0.84
C GLY A 255 3.62 -34.27 0.35
N ALA A 256 2.67 -33.78 -0.44
CA ALA A 256 2.63 -32.36 -0.79
C ALA A 256 2.31 -31.51 0.46
N GLY A 257 2.89 -30.32 0.52
CA GLY A 257 2.48 -29.29 1.47
C GLY A 257 1.08 -28.78 1.16
N GLY A 258 0.35 -28.40 2.19
CA GLY A 258 -0.99 -27.83 2.06
C GLY A 258 -0.95 -26.42 1.49
N VAL A 259 -2.01 -26.03 0.79
CA VAL A 259 -2.16 -24.66 0.28
C VAL A 259 -2.38 -23.69 1.44
N GLY A 260 -1.81 -22.48 1.38
CA GLY A 260 -2.09 -21.43 2.35
C GLY A 260 -3.54 -20.94 2.31
N GLY A 261 -4.07 -20.52 3.46
CA GLY A 261 -5.43 -19.98 3.55
C GLY A 261 -5.52 -18.60 2.90
N ALA A 262 -6.64 -18.27 2.27
CA ALA A 262 -6.83 -16.93 1.71
C ALA A 262 -6.93 -15.86 2.81
N GLY A 263 -6.52 -14.63 2.51
CA GLY A 263 -6.82 -13.46 3.32
C GLY A 263 -8.31 -13.13 3.27
N GLY A 264 -8.85 -12.61 4.37
CA GLY A 264 -10.23 -12.15 4.47
C GLY A 264 -10.45 -10.86 3.69
N VAL A 265 -11.66 -10.63 3.18
CA VAL A 265 -11.99 -9.38 2.50
C VAL A 265 -12.10 -8.21 3.50
N GLY A 266 -11.70 -7.02 3.09
CA GLY A 266 -11.93 -5.80 3.86
C GLY A 266 -13.40 -5.41 3.88
N GLY A 267 -13.86 -4.83 4.98
CA GLY A 267 -15.23 -4.33 5.16
C GLY A 267 -15.47 -3.06 4.36
N ALA A 268 -16.68 -2.86 3.84
CA ALA A 268 -17.02 -1.61 3.17
C ALA A 268 -17.10 -0.43 4.16
N GLY A 269 -16.81 0.78 3.70
CA GLY A 269 -17.03 2.00 4.45
C GLY A 269 -18.51 2.37 4.54
N GLY A 270 -18.89 3.01 5.64
CA GLY A 270 -20.23 3.48 5.91
C GLY A 270 -20.59 4.72 5.11
N ALA A 271 -21.88 4.91 4.85
CA ALA A 271 -22.35 6.10 4.15
C ALA A 271 -22.17 7.37 5.01
N GLY A 272 -21.80 8.48 4.37
CA GLY A 272 -21.80 9.80 4.97
C GLY A 272 -23.22 10.33 5.21
N GLY A 273 -23.32 11.43 5.94
CA GLY A 273 -24.61 12.03 6.29
C GLY A 273 -25.39 12.46 5.06
N TRP A 274 -26.72 12.31 5.09
CA TRP A 274 -27.57 12.60 3.93
C TRP A 274 -27.45 14.06 3.49
N LEU A 275 -27.33 15.00 4.42
CA LEU A 275 -27.16 16.40 4.08
C LEU A 275 -25.69 16.74 3.98
N TYR A 276 -24.91 16.48 5.03
CA TYR A 276 -23.47 16.73 5.04
C TYR A 276 -22.72 15.65 5.78
N GLY A 277 -21.65 15.19 5.15
CA GLY A 277 -20.58 14.45 5.77
C GLY A 277 -19.94 13.49 4.79
N ASP A 278 -18.62 13.37 4.90
CA ASP A 278 -17.85 12.43 4.10
C ASP A 278 -18.19 11.00 4.47
N ALA A 279 -18.13 10.11 3.49
CA ALA A 279 -18.35 8.71 3.74
C ALA A 279 -17.08 8.02 4.27
N GLY A 280 -17.26 6.88 4.95
CA GLY A 280 -16.17 6.12 5.52
C GLY A 280 -15.33 5.42 4.46
N ALA A 281 -14.02 5.28 4.70
CA ALA A 281 -13.15 4.48 3.85
C ALA A 281 -13.49 2.97 3.97
N GLY A 282 -13.25 2.21 2.92
CA GLY A 282 -13.24 0.74 3.00
C GLY A 282 -12.03 0.25 3.78
N GLY A 283 -12.16 -0.90 4.44
CA GLY A 283 -11.08 -1.56 5.15
C GLY A 283 -10.19 -2.36 4.20
N ASP A 284 -8.93 -2.58 4.58
CA ASP A 284 -8.00 -3.32 3.74
C ASP A 284 -8.30 -4.82 3.71
N GLY A 285 -7.91 -5.50 2.63
CA GLY A 285 -7.94 -6.95 2.53
C GLY A 285 -6.86 -7.59 3.41
N GLY A 286 -7.14 -8.79 3.93
CA GLY A 286 -6.21 -9.56 4.74
C GLY A 286 -5.11 -10.20 3.91
N VAL A 287 -3.96 -10.48 4.52
CA VAL A 287 -2.84 -11.16 3.86
C VAL A 287 -3.16 -12.66 3.67
N GLY A 288 -2.78 -13.23 2.53
CA GLY A 288 -2.84 -14.67 2.28
C GLY A 288 -1.83 -15.46 3.12
N GLY A 289 -2.21 -16.64 3.59
CA GLY A 289 -1.35 -17.54 4.34
C GLY A 289 -0.29 -18.19 3.45
N ALA A 290 0.88 -18.53 4.00
CA ALA A 290 1.92 -19.20 3.22
C ALA A 290 1.55 -20.64 2.84
N GLY A 291 2.12 -21.17 1.76
CA GLY A 291 2.04 -22.60 1.46
C GLY A 291 2.82 -23.45 2.45
N GLY A 292 2.34 -24.66 2.73
CA GLY A 292 3.04 -25.63 3.57
C GLY A 292 4.25 -26.23 2.87
N THR A 293 5.29 -26.61 3.61
CA THR A 293 6.45 -27.29 3.01
C THR A 293 6.08 -28.70 2.53
N GLY A 294 6.74 -29.21 1.50
CA GLY A 294 6.66 -30.62 1.14
C GLY A 294 7.15 -31.53 2.27
N GLY A 295 6.68 -32.77 2.30
CA GLY A 295 7.12 -33.80 3.23
C GLY A 295 8.40 -34.49 2.76
N LEU A 296 9.23 -34.94 3.71
CA LEU A 296 10.44 -35.71 3.39
C LEU A 296 10.07 -37.10 2.85
N GLY A 297 10.85 -37.64 1.92
CA GLY A 297 10.66 -39.00 1.44
C GLY A 297 11.74 -39.41 0.46
N ASN A 298 11.63 -40.62 -0.09
CA ASN A 298 12.57 -41.10 -1.12
C ASN A 298 12.56 -40.13 -2.31
N ARG A 299 11.38 -39.68 -2.76
CA ARG A 299 11.24 -38.45 -3.57
C ARG A 299 10.71 -37.35 -2.67
N GLY A 300 11.30 -36.16 -2.70
CA GLY A 300 10.81 -35.03 -1.90
C GLY A 300 9.38 -34.65 -2.29
N GLY A 301 8.53 -34.35 -1.31
CA GLY A 301 7.19 -33.81 -1.55
C GLY A 301 7.25 -32.38 -2.08
N ALA A 302 6.28 -32.00 -2.93
CA ALA A 302 6.18 -30.63 -3.42
C ALA A 302 5.71 -29.67 -2.31
N GLY A 303 6.15 -28.42 -2.34
CA GLY A 303 5.60 -27.35 -1.52
C GLY A 303 4.15 -27.02 -1.91
N GLY A 304 3.36 -26.58 -0.93
CA GLY A 304 2.01 -26.09 -1.14
C GLY A 304 2.01 -24.68 -1.72
N ALA A 305 0.96 -24.32 -2.46
CA ALA A 305 0.81 -22.95 -2.95
C ALA A 305 0.51 -21.97 -1.81
N GLY A 306 0.90 -20.70 -1.96
CA GLY A 306 0.45 -19.62 -1.08
C GLY A 306 -1.03 -19.31 -1.25
N GLY A 307 -1.67 -18.83 -0.20
CA GLY A 307 -3.06 -18.36 -0.21
C GLY A 307 -3.18 -17.00 -0.88
N ALA A 308 -4.29 -16.74 -1.55
CA ALA A 308 -4.53 -15.41 -2.15
C ALA A 308 -4.70 -14.34 -1.07
N GLY A 309 -4.29 -13.10 -1.37
CA GLY A 309 -4.64 -11.93 -0.58
C GLY A 309 -6.13 -11.61 -0.65
N GLY A 310 -6.66 -11.00 0.41
CA GLY A 310 -8.04 -10.58 0.51
C GLY A 310 -8.31 -9.34 -0.33
N VAL A 311 -9.52 -9.19 -0.86
CA VAL A 311 -9.91 -7.98 -1.59
C VAL A 311 -10.13 -6.82 -0.61
N GLY A 312 -9.69 -5.60 -0.96
CA GLY A 312 -9.99 -4.39 -0.19
C GLY A 312 -11.47 -4.02 -0.23
N GLY A 313 -11.97 -3.45 0.87
CA GLY A 313 -13.36 -3.02 1.01
C GLY A 313 -13.68 -1.80 0.17
N ALA A 314 -14.91 -1.68 -0.33
CA ALA A 314 -15.33 -0.47 -1.04
C ALA A 314 -15.46 0.73 -0.08
N GLY A 315 -15.15 1.93 -0.54
CA GLY A 315 -15.45 3.16 0.17
C GLY A 315 -16.95 3.46 0.22
N GLY A 316 -17.38 4.18 1.24
CA GLY A 316 -18.79 4.55 1.44
C GLY A 316 -19.26 5.66 0.50
N ALA A 317 -20.57 5.76 0.32
CA ALA A 317 -21.21 6.83 -0.44
C ALA A 317 -21.54 8.05 0.43
N ALA A 318 -21.28 9.27 -0.04
CA ALA A 318 -21.73 10.51 0.60
C ALA A 318 -23.16 10.91 0.16
N GLY A 319 -23.79 11.79 0.94
CA GLY A 319 -25.15 12.28 0.71
C GLY A 319 -25.24 13.45 -0.27
N LEU A 320 -25.77 14.60 0.15
CA LEU A 320 -25.95 15.79 -0.69
C LEU A 320 -24.65 16.60 -0.80
N TRP A 321 -23.95 16.77 0.33
CA TRP A 321 -22.63 17.36 0.47
C TRP A 321 -21.66 16.39 1.15
N GLY A 322 -20.44 16.27 0.64
CA GLY A 322 -19.36 15.46 1.23
C GLY A 322 -18.64 14.57 0.22
N GLY A 323 -17.40 14.21 0.50
CA GLY A 323 -16.59 13.30 -0.32
C GLY A 323 -16.96 11.83 -0.10
N GLY A 324 -16.87 11.05 -1.18
CA GLY A 324 -16.96 9.59 -1.09
C GLY A 324 -15.75 9.02 -0.35
N GLY A 325 -15.93 7.89 0.33
CA GLY A 325 -14.86 7.26 1.08
C GLY A 325 -13.84 6.62 0.16
N ALA A 326 -12.57 6.54 0.55
CA ALA A 326 -11.58 5.80 -0.24
C ALA A 326 -11.88 4.29 -0.20
N GLY A 327 -11.53 3.55 -1.26
CA GLY A 327 -11.49 2.09 -1.22
C GLY A 327 -10.30 1.59 -0.40
N GLY A 328 -10.46 0.44 0.26
CA GLY A 328 -9.39 -0.23 1.00
C GLY A 328 -8.39 -0.91 0.07
N VAL A 329 -7.15 -1.07 0.53
CA VAL A 329 -6.09 -1.72 -0.24
C VAL A 329 -6.33 -3.24 -0.30
N GLY A 330 -5.97 -3.88 -1.40
CA GLY A 330 -5.96 -5.34 -1.49
C GLY A 330 -4.88 -5.97 -0.61
N GLY A 331 -5.17 -7.10 0.01
CA GLY A 331 -4.20 -7.84 0.81
C GLY A 331 -3.12 -8.49 -0.05
N THR A 332 -1.92 -8.67 0.50
CA THR A 332 -0.85 -9.36 -0.23
C THR A 332 -1.10 -10.87 -0.30
N GLY A 333 -0.65 -11.52 -1.37
CA GLY A 333 -0.65 -12.97 -1.51
C GLY A 333 0.35 -13.63 -0.57
N GLY A 334 0.03 -14.84 -0.10
CA GLY A 334 0.92 -15.63 0.72
C GLY A 334 2.10 -16.18 -0.06
N GLY A 335 3.29 -16.23 0.54
CA GLY A 335 4.44 -16.89 -0.08
C GLY A 335 4.21 -18.39 -0.27
N ALA A 336 4.88 -19.01 -1.21
CA ALA A 336 4.73 -20.45 -1.41
C ALA A 336 5.48 -21.32 -0.41
N GLY A 337 5.07 -22.57 -0.31
CA GLY A 337 5.76 -23.60 0.45
C GLY A 337 7.02 -24.09 -0.24
N LEU A 338 8.03 -24.46 0.55
CA LEU A 338 9.27 -25.03 0.03
C LEU A 338 9.08 -26.50 -0.39
N GLY A 339 9.75 -26.93 -1.45
CA GLY A 339 9.87 -28.34 -1.78
C GLY A 339 10.76 -29.09 -0.77
N ALA A 340 10.42 -30.34 -0.45
CA ALA A 340 11.22 -31.15 0.47
C ALA A 340 12.44 -31.79 -0.22
N GLN A 341 13.48 -32.07 0.58
CA GLN A 341 14.64 -32.83 0.13
C GLN A 341 14.31 -34.32 0.00
N SER A 342 15.00 -35.04 -0.90
CA SER A 342 14.95 -36.50 -0.92
C SER A 342 15.85 -37.11 0.16
N VAL A 343 15.38 -38.13 0.88
CA VAL A 343 16.13 -38.86 1.91
C VAL A 343 16.54 -40.24 1.39
N THR A 344 17.83 -40.58 1.45
CA THR A 344 18.37 -41.85 0.94
C THR A 344 18.59 -42.87 2.07
N PHE A 345 17.86 -43.98 2.06
CA PHE A 345 18.01 -45.08 3.03
C PHE A 345 18.57 -46.40 2.44
N SER A 346 18.85 -46.49 1.13
CA SER A 346 19.45 -47.70 0.55
C SER A 346 20.28 -47.42 -0.69
N SER A 347 21.44 -48.08 -0.76
CA SER A 347 22.50 -47.93 -1.77
C SER A 347 22.15 -48.47 -3.17
N SER A 348 20.91 -48.89 -3.41
CA SER A 348 20.46 -49.54 -4.65
C SER A 348 19.54 -48.70 -5.53
N LEU A 349 19.15 -47.48 -5.12
CA LEU A 349 18.19 -46.64 -5.83
C LEU A 349 18.87 -45.35 -6.32
N SER A 350 19.13 -45.26 -7.63
CA SER A 350 19.69 -44.06 -8.29
C SER A 350 18.57 -43.15 -8.83
N GLY A 351 18.79 -41.82 -8.82
CA GLY A 351 17.94 -40.84 -9.52
C GLY A 351 16.77 -40.22 -8.73
N LEU A 352 16.87 -40.09 -7.39
CA LEU A 352 15.79 -39.49 -6.60
C LEU A 352 15.86 -37.95 -6.62
N SER A 353 14.78 -37.31 -7.07
CA SER A 353 14.65 -35.85 -7.15
C SER A 353 14.15 -35.23 -5.85
N GLY A 354 14.58 -34.00 -5.59
CA GLY A 354 13.91 -33.14 -4.60
C GLY A 354 12.48 -32.83 -5.05
N GLY A 355 11.65 -32.38 -4.10
CA GLY A 355 10.30 -31.91 -4.39
C GLY A 355 10.31 -30.50 -4.96
N ASP A 356 9.37 -30.17 -5.83
CA ASP A 356 9.25 -28.81 -6.37
C ASP A 356 8.77 -27.81 -5.30
N GLY A 357 9.12 -26.54 -5.45
CA GLY A 357 8.53 -25.46 -4.67
C GLY A 357 7.08 -25.21 -5.05
N GLY A 358 6.28 -24.71 -4.11
CA GLY A 358 4.90 -24.30 -4.38
C GLY A 358 4.84 -22.98 -5.17
N ALA A 359 3.67 -22.65 -5.71
CA ALA A 359 3.43 -21.34 -6.31
C ALA A 359 3.06 -20.27 -5.26
N GLY A 360 3.47 -19.02 -5.44
CA GLY A 360 3.04 -17.90 -4.61
C GLY A 360 1.55 -17.61 -4.78
N GLY A 361 0.90 -17.10 -3.72
CA GLY A 361 -0.50 -16.70 -3.76
C GLY A 361 -0.69 -15.39 -4.52
N ALA A 362 -1.79 -15.22 -5.24
CA ALA A 362 -2.08 -13.95 -5.91
C ALA A 362 -2.36 -12.82 -4.89
N GLY A 363 -2.02 -11.59 -5.26
CA GLY A 363 -2.42 -10.40 -4.52
C GLY A 363 -3.93 -10.14 -4.61
N GLY A 364 -4.51 -9.58 -3.56
CA GLY A 364 -5.91 -9.19 -3.50
C GLY A 364 -6.19 -7.94 -4.31
N ALA A 365 -7.37 -7.82 -4.92
CA ALA A 365 -7.74 -6.60 -5.63
C ALA A 365 -7.98 -5.43 -4.65
N GLY A 366 -7.73 -4.21 -5.10
CA GLY A 366 -8.08 -2.99 -4.37
C GLY A 366 -9.58 -2.74 -4.35
N GLY A 367 -10.05 -2.14 -3.27
CA GLY A 367 -11.44 -1.73 -3.08
C GLY A 367 -11.81 -0.55 -3.97
N ALA A 368 -13.06 -0.52 -4.44
CA ALA A 368 -13.55 0.63 -5.20
C ALA A 368 -13.69 1.87 -4.32
N GLY A 369 -13.42 3.06 -4.87
CA GLY A 369 -13.73 4.32 -4.23
C GLY A 369 -15.25 4.55 -4.09
N GLY A 370 -15.63 5.23 -3.03
CA GLY A 370 -17.01 5.58 -2.71
C GLY A 370 -17.53 6.75 -3.53
N THR A 371 -18.84 6.87 -3.69
CA THR A 371 -19.42 7.98 -4.48
C THR A 371 -19.44 9.28 -3.69
N GLY A 372 -19.05 10.38 -4.33
CA GLY A 372 -19.15 11.74 -3.78
C GLY A 372 -20.59 12.24 -3.70
N GLY A 373 -20.80 13.30 -2.93
CA GLY A 373 -22.12 13.84 -2.65
C GLY A 373 -22.80 14.42 -3.89
N TRP A 374 -24.12 14.26 -3.98
CA TRP A 374 -24.90 14.52 -5.20
C TRP A 374 -24.76 15.94 -5.74
N LEU A 375 -24.69 16.97 -4.88
CA LEU A 375 -24.48 18.34 -5.32
C LEU A 375 -22.98 18.67 -5.36
N TYR A 376 -22.29 18.53 -4.23
CA TYR A 376 -20.87 18.86 -4.09
C TYR A 376 -20.13 17.81 -3.26
N GLY A 377 -18.98 17.37 -3.77
CA GLY A 377 -18.16 16.34 -3.15
C GLY A 377 -17.51 15.43 -4.20
N GLY A 378 -16.21 15.20 -4.08
CA GLY A 378 -15.49 14.30 -4.99
C GLY A 378 -15.80 12.83 -4.71
N GLY A 379 -15.69 11.98 -5.73
CA GLY A 379 -15.64 10.55 -5.52
C GLY A 379 -14.39 10.18 -4.71
N GLY A 380 -14.50 9.15 -3.87
CA GLY A 380 -13.36 8.62 -3.13
C GLY A 380 -12.34 8.00 -4.08
N ALA A 381 -11.05 8.05 -3.73
CA ALA A 381 -10.02 7.32 -4.47
C ALA A 381 -10.24 5.81 -4.33
N ALA A 382 -9.86 5.03 -5.33
CA ALA A 382 -9.82 3.59 -5.14
C ALA A 382 -8.63 3.15 -4.30
N GLY A 383 -8.76 1.98 -3.67
CA GLY A 383 -7.64 1.29 -3.06
C GLY A 383 -6.74 0.67 -4.13
N SER A 384 -5.44 0.59 -3.84
CA SER A 384 -4.50 -0.16 -4.69
C SER A 384 -4.72 -1.66 -4.57
N GLY A 385 -4.34 -2.42 -5.61
CA GLY A 385 -4.20 -3.87 -5.52
C GLY A 385 -3.09 -4.23 -4.53
N GLY A 386 -3.20 -5.42 -3.93
CA GLY A 386 -2.18 -6.01 -3.08
C GLY A 386 -1.15 -6.77 -3.90
N ASP A 387 0.06 -6.91 -3.38
CA ASP A 387 1.14 -7.58 -4.11
C ASP A 387 0.95 -9.09 -4.16
N GLY A 388 1.49 -9.73 -5.20
CA GLY A 388 1.58 -11.18 -5.32
C GLY A 388 2.59 -11.76 -4.32
N GLY A 389 2.34 -12.99 -3.86
CA GLY A 389 3.24 -13.74 -2.98
C GLY A 389 4.44 -14.32 -3.74
N THR A 390 5.58 -14.49 -3.08
CA THR A 390 6.79 -15.05 -3.71
C THR A 390 6.64 -16.55 -4.05
N GLY A 391 7.32 -17.01 -5.10
CA GLY A 391 7.40 -18.42 -5.46
C GLY A 391 8.24 -19.25 -4.47
N GLY A 392 7.96 -20.54 -4.36
CA GLY A 392 8.65 -21.44 -3.42
C GLY A 392 9.98 -21.96 -3.97
N GLN A 393 11.01 -22.11 -3.14
CA GLN A 393 12.24 -22.75 -3.60
C GLN A 393 12.05 -24.27 -3.76
N GLY A 394 12.64 -24.84 -4.81
CA GLY A 394 12.70 -26.28 -5.01
C GLY A 394 13.60 -26.98 -3.98
N GLY A 395 13.27 -28.21 -3.64
CA GLY A 395 14.03 -29.05 -2.71
C GLY A 395 15.34 -29.53 -3.32
N ALA A 396 16.42 -29.61 -2.52
CA ALA A 396 17.69 -30.16 -2.97
C ALA A 396 17.55 -31.64 -3.41
N GLY A 397 18.22 -32.01 -4.50
CA GLY A 397 18.31 -33.40 -4.97
C GLY A 397 19.15 -34.26 -4.02
N GLY A 398 18.94 -35.57 -4.04
CA GLY A 398 19.60 -36.49 -3.10
C GLY A 398 21.11 -36.50 -3.25
N ALA A 399 21.84 -36.48 -2.12
CA ALA A 399 23.29 -36.67 -2.10
C ALA A 399 23.65 -38.06 -2.64
N GLY A 400 24.54 -38.12 -3.64
CA GLY A 400 25.07 -39.39 -4.15
C GLY A 400 25.87 -40.12 -3.06
N VAL A 401 25.65 -41.43 -2.91
CA VAL A 401 26.47 -42.29 -2.04
C VAL A 401 27.65 -42.83 -2.85
N PHE A 402 28.86 -42.76 -2.31
CA PHE A 402 30.07 -43.31 -2.92
C PHE A 402 29.94 -44.83 -3.11
N SER A 403 29.83 -45.27 -4.37
CA SER A 403 29.79 -46.68 -4.78
C SER A 403 30.75 -46.92 -5.96
N LEU A 404 31.33 -48.12 -6.00
CA LEU A 404 32.44 -48.56 -6.88
C LEU A 404 32.12 -48.49 -8.40
N PHE A 405 30.85 -48.32 -8.78
CA PHE A 405 30.40 -47.96 -10.12
C PHE A 405 29.44 -46.77 -9.97
N GLY A 406 29.88 -45.57 -10.39
CA GLY A 406 29.29 -44.30 -9.98
C GLY A 406 27.83 -44.07 -10.39
N SER A 407 27.03 -43.61 -9.43
CA SER A 407 25.68 -43.06 -9.65
C SER A 407 25.67 -41.59 -9.23
N GLY A 408 25.32 -40.70 -10.17
CA GLY A 408 25.12 -39.28 -9.88
C GLY A 408 23.92 -39.03 -8.95
N GLY A 409 23.99 -37.96 -8.16
CA GLY A 409 22.84 -37.47 -7.40
C GLY A 409 21.68 -37.09 -8.32
N GLY A 410 20.44 -37.20 -7.82
CA GLY A 410 19.26 -36.78 -8.59
C GLY A 410 19.16 -35.25 -8.72
N PRO A 411 18.42 -34.72 -9.72
CA PRO A 411 18.21 -33.29 -9.87
C PRO A 411 17.46 -32.69 -8.67
N GLY A 412 17.76 -31.45 -8.31
CA GLY A 412 16.93 -30.67 -7.40
C GLY A 412 15.55 -30.42 -7.99
N GLY A 413 14.54 -30.24 -7.13
CA GLY A 413 13.21 -29.81 -7.55
C GLY A 413 13.28 -28.39 -8.13
N ASN A 414 12.31 -28.06 -8.98
CA ASN A 414 12.19 -26.73 -9.56
C ASN A 414 11.68 -25.73 -8.50
N GLY A 415 12.08 -24.46 -8.60
CA GLY A 415 11.38 -23.38 -7.90
C GLY A 415 9.96 -23.22 -8.45
N GLY A 416 9.01 -22.84 -7.60
CA GLY A 416 7.65 -22.53 -8.00
C GLY A 416 7.50 -21.08 -8.47
N VAL A 417 6.45 -20.84 -9.25
CA VAL A 417 6.11 -19.52 -9.82
C VAL A 417 5.55 -18.62 -8.72
N GLY A 418 5.88 -17.34 -8.69
CA GLY A 418 5.28 -16.34 -7.79
C GLY A 418 3.87 -15.95 -8.20
N GLY A 419 3.18 -15.30 -7.28
CA GLY A 419 1.81 -14.86 -7.45
C GLY A 419 1.72 -13.61 -8.33
N VAL A 420 0.63 -13.53 -9.10
CA VAL A 420 0.25 -12.32 -9.85
C VAL A 420 -0.13 -11.21 -8.87
N GLY A 421 0.25 -9.97 -9.17
CA GLY A 421 -0.16 -8.79 -8.42
C GLY A 421 -1.67 -8.50 -8.53
N GLY A 422 -2.27 -7.96 -7.48
CA GLY A 422 -3.69 -7.65 -7.42
C GLY A 422 -4.08 -6.49 -8.33
N VAL A 423 -5.28 -6.50 -8.90
CA VAL A 423 -5.77 -5.38 -9.72
C VAL A 423 -6.13 -4.18 -8.82
N GLY A 424 -5.79 -2.97 -9.25
CA GLY A 424 -6.20 -1.72 -8.57
C GLY A 424 -7.70 -1.49 -8.63
N GLY A 425 -8.26 -0.92 -7.56
CA GLY A 425 -9.68 -0.62 -7.48
C GLY A 425 -10.12 0.47 -8.48
N ALA A 426 -11.39 0.48 -8.86
CA ALA A 426 -11.97 1.61 -9.60
C ALA A 426 -12.19 2.82 -8.69
N GLY A 427 -11.90 4.04 -9.16
CA GLY A 427 -12.20 5.26 -8.40
C GLY A 427 -13.69 5.43 -8.08
N GLY A 428 -14.04 6.40 -7.25
CA GLY A 428 -15.43 6.72 -6.90
C GLY A 428 -16.11 7.64 -7.91
N ARG A 429 -17.43 7.54 -8.09
CA ARG A 429 -18.17 8.49 -8.96
C ARG A 429 -18.35 9.83 -8.26
N ALA A 430 -18.31 10.92 -9.00
CA ALA A 430 -18.63 12.25 -8.48
C ALA A 430 -20.14 12.56 -8.50
N GLY A 431 -20.58 13.53 -7.71
CA GLY A 431 -21.87 14.19 -7.90
C GLY A 431 -21.81 15.34 -8.91
N LEU A 432 -22.90 16.12 -9.01
CA LEU A 432 -23.16 17.12 -10.06
C LEU A 432 -22.01 18.09 -10.33
N PHE A 433 -21.38 18.63 -9.27
CA PHE A 433 -20.23 19.54 -9.37
C PHE A 433 -18.90 18.91 -8.92
N GLY A 434 -18.91 17.68 -8.43
CA GLY A 434 -17.74 17.02 -7.86
C GLY A 434 -16.77 16.48 -8.91
N VAL A 435 -15.52 16.23 -8.50
CA VAL A 435 -14.52 15.53 -9.31
C VAL A 435 -14.62 14.01 -9.15
N GLY A 436 -14.37 13.27 -10.23
CA GLY A 436 -14.31 11.80 -10.19
C GLY A 436 -13.12 11.31 -9.37
N GLY A 437 -13.29 10.18 -8.68
CA GLY A 437 -12.23 9.55 -7.92
C GLY A 437 -11.16 8.92 -8.81
N LEU A 438 -9.91 9.02 -8.37
CA LEU A 438 -8.75 8.39 -9.02
C LEU A 438 -8.86 6.86 -8.97
N GLY A 439 -8.44 6.19 -10.04
CA GLY A 439 -8.25 4.74 -10.04
C GLY A 439 -7.06 4.32 -9.18
N GLY A 440 -7.16 3.16 -8.53
CA GLY A 440 -6.10 2.62 -7.67
C GLY A 440 -4.97 2.00 -8.49
N ALA A 441 -3.74 2.01 -7.96
CA ALA A 441 -2.62 1.31 -8.60
C ALA A 441 -2.84 -0.22 -8.59
N GLY A 442 -2.33 -0.92 -9.60
CA GLY A 442 -2.18 -2.38 -9.53
C GLY A 442 -1.07 -2.76 -8.54
N GLY A 443 -1.21 -3.91 -7.89
CA GLY A 443 -0.20 -4.48 -7.00
C GLY A 443 0.94 -5.11 -7.80
N ASP A 444 2.13 -5.15 -7.21
CA ASP A 444 3.30 -5.75 -7.84
C ASP A 444 3.21 -7.27 -7.82
N ALA A 445 3.85 -7.95 -8.75
CA ALA A 445 3.89 -9.41 -8.74
C ALA A 445 4.96 -9.97 -7.80
N GLY A 446 4.77 -11.20 -7.34
CA GLY A 446 5.86 -12.00 -6.78
C GLY A 446 6.77 -12.56 -7.88
N ASP A 447 7.91 -13.16 -7.50
CA ASP A 447 8.90 -13.74 -8.42
C ASP A 447 8.26 -14.52 -9.57
N SER A 448 8.35 -14.10 -10.84
CA SER A 448 7.68 -14.73 -12.01
C SER A 448 6.15 -14.66 -12.17
N GLY A 449 5.46 -13.84 -11.37
CA GLY A 449 4.06 -13.46 -11.61
C GLY A 449 3.93 -12.19 -12.48
N GLU A 450 2.78 -11.99 -13.13
CA GLU A 450 2.48 -10.73 -13.84
C GLU A 450 2.10 -9.60 -12.87
N GLY A 451 2.44 -8.36 -13.21
CA GLY A 451 2.04 -7.18 -12.44
C GLY A 451 0.53 -6.93 -12.54
N GLY A 452 -0.10 -6.44 -11.48
CA GLY A 452 -1.53 -6.17 -11.44
C GLY A 452 -1.94 -4.99 -12.33
N PHE A 453 -3.13 -5.02 -12.92
CA PHE A 453 -3.64 -3.89 -13.71
C PHE A 453 -3.94 -2.66 -12.83
N GLY A 454 -3.69 -1.46 -13.35
CA GLY A 454 -4.17 -0.22 -12.75
C GLY A 454 -5.69 -0.10 -12.85
N GLY A 455 -6.33 0.39 -11.80
CA GLY A 455 -7.77 0.59 -11.73
C GLY A 455 -8.23 1.80 -12.55
N PRO A 456 -9.46 1.79 -13.10
CA PRO A 456 -9.96 2.92 -13.88
C PRO A 456 -10.30 4.13 -13.01
N GLY A 457 -10.04 5.33 -13.52
CA GLY A 457 -10.63 6.56 -12.99
C GLY A 457 -12.10 6.63 -13.37
N LEU A 458 -12.95 7.17 -12.49
CA LEU A 458 -14.37 7.33 -12.79
C LEU A 458 -14.72 8.74 -13.24
N ALA A 459 -15.87 8.83 -13.93
CA ALA A 459 -16.34 10.06 -14.55
C ALA A 459 -16.60 11.18 -13.53
N GLY A 460 -16.37 12.42 -13.99
CA GLY A 460 -16.82 13.63 -13.30
C GLY A 460 -18.33 13.83 -13.40
N GLY A 461 -18.86 14.80 -12.65
CA GLY A 461 -20.29 15.15 -12.61
C GLY A 461 -20.85 15.75 -13.92
N LEU A 462 -21.76 16.71 -13.81
CA LEU A 462 -22.19 17.51 -14.97
C LEU A 462 -21.11 18.54 -15.37
N PHE A 463 -20.38 19.06 -14.37
CA PHE A 463 -19.37 20.13 -14.51
C PHE A 463 -17.97 19.74 -14.03
N GLY A 464 -17.83 18.59 -13.36
CA GLY A 464 -16.59 18.21 -12.70
C GLY A 464 -15.60 17.49 -13.61
N ASN A 465 -14.30 17.63 -13.28
CA ASN A 465 -13.25 16.85 -13.93
C ASN A 465 -13.26 15.40 -13.41
N PRO A 466 -12.94 14.40 -14.24
CA PRO A 466 -12.90 13.00 -13.84
C PRO A 466 -11.62 12.66 -13.09
N GLY A 467 -11.60 11.45 -12.53
CA GLY A 467 -10.38 10.86 -12.00
C GLY A 467 -9.48 10.32 -13.09
N ASN A 468 -8.17 10.37 -12.88
CA ASN A 468 -7.19 9.67 -13.71
C ASN A 468 -7.22 8.17 -13.44
N GLY A 469 -6.74 7.38 -14.40
CA GLY A 469 -6.51 5.95 -14.21
C GLY A 469 -5.30 5.69 -13.31
N GLY A 470 -5.35 4.58 -12.58
CA GLY A 470 -4.25 4.12 -11.73
C GLY A 470 -3.09 3.51 -12.53
N VAL A 471 -1.90 3.51 -11.96
CA VAL A 471 -0.72 2.89 -12.59
C VAL A 471 -0.82 1.36 -12.55
N GLY A 472 -0.28 0.67 -13.55
CA GLY A 472 -0.10 -0.79 -13.49
C GLY A 472 1.04 -1.18 -12.54
N GLY A 473 0.93 -2.37 -11.93
CA GLY A 473 1.94 -2.95 -11.05
C GLY A 473 3.12 -3.54 -11.82
N ILE A 474 4.25 -3.68 -11.15
CA ILE A 474 5.49 -4.20 -11.74
C ILE A 474 5.40 -5.73 -11.89
N GLY A 475 5.88 -6.25 -13.02
CA GLY A 475 5.99 -7.69 -13.27
C GLY A 475 7.14 -8.33 -12.50
N GLY A 476 6.93 -9.56 -12.03
CA GLY A 476 7.98 -10.39 -11.44
C GLY A 476 8.91 -10.97 -12.50
N ASP A 477 9.97 -11.65 -12.08
CA ASP A 477 11.00 -12.18 -12.98
C ASP A 477 10.44 -12.88 -14.24
N ALA A 478 10.84 -12.47 -15.44
CA ALA A 478 10.38 -13.02 -16.72
C ALA A 478 8.89 -12.81 -17.06
N ALA A 479 8.16 -11.98 -16.29
CA ALA A 479 6.74 -11.74 -16.45
C ALA A 479 6.40 -10.28 -16.78
N ALA A 480 5.26 -10.09 -17.43
CA ALA A 480 4.81 -8.79 -17.91
C ALA A 480 4.47 -7.85 -16.74
N GLY A 481 4.73 -6.56 -16.94
CA GLY A 481 4.16 -5.53 -16.08
C GLY A 481 2.67 -5.32 -16.37
N GLY A 482 1.92 -4.89 -15.35
CA GLY A 482 0.49 -4.66 -15.47
C GLY A 482 0.17 -3.45 -16.36
N ALA A 483 -0.91 -3.49 -17.11
CA ALA A 483 -1.33 -2.31 -17.88
C ALA A 483 -1.88 -1.20 -16.97
N GLY A 484 -1.73 0.05 -17.38
CA GLY A 484 -2.30 1.21 -16.69
C GLY A 484 -3.82 1.28 -16.83
N GLY A 485 -4.48 1.84 -15.82
CA GLY A 485 -5.92 2.04 -15.79
C GLY A 485 -6.38 3.12 -16.75
N ALA A 486 -7.60 3.00 -17.29
CA ALA A 486 -8.19 4.05 -18.12
C ALA A 486 -8.52 5.31 -17.30
N GLY A 487 -8.36 6.48 -17.90
CA GLY A 487 -8.84 7.74 -17.34
C GLY A 487 -10.37 7.83 -17.38
N GLY A 488 -10.96 8.49 -16.39
CA GLY A 488 -12.41 8.69 -16.33
C GLY A 488 -12.91 9.69 -17.36
N ASN A 489 -14.19 9.59 -17.76
CA ASN A 489 -14.78 10.54 -18.70
C ASN A 489 -15.09 11.90 -18.05
N GLY A 490 -14.81 13.00 -18.75
CA GLY A 490 -15.18 14.36 -18.41
C GLY A 490 -16.66 14.51 -18.09
N GLY A 491 -16.98 15.51 -17.26
CA GLY A 491 -18.37 15.78 -16.90
C GLY A 491 -19.22 16.09 -18.12
N TRP A 492 -20.50 15.70 -18.11
CA TRP A 492 -21.31 15.64 -19.35
C TRP A 492 -21.36 16.97 -20.13
N LEU A 493 -21.41 18.11 -19.45
CA LEU A 493 -21.43 19.43 -20.08
C LEU A 493 -20.04 20.07 -20.12
N PHE A 494 -19.35 20.13 -18.98
CA PHE A 494 -17.99 20.67 -18.85
C PHE A 494 -17.08 19.68 -18.14
N GLY A 495 -15.83 19.60 -18.59
CA GLY A 495 -14.78 18.80 -17.96
C GLY A 495 -13.92 18.08 -18.99
N ASN A 496 -12.61 18.09 -18.75
CA ASN A 496 -11.68 17.38 -19.62
C ASN A 496 -11.76 15.88 -19.31
N GLY A 497 -11.35 15.03 -20.25
CA GLY A 497 -11.15 13.62 -19.97
C GLY A 497 -9.99 13.41 -18.99
N GLY A 498 -10.08 12.37 -18.16
CA GLY A 498 -9.04 12.00 -17.21
C GLY A 498 -7.86 11.40 -17.94
N ALA A 499 -6.64 11.59 -17.43
CA ALA A 499 -5.49 10.93 -18.02
C ALA A 499 -5.56 9.42 -17.77
N GLY A 500 -5.12 8.62 -18.75
CA GLY A 500 -4.83 7.21 -18.53
C GLY A 500 -3.64 7.03 -17.58
N GLY A 501 -3.66 5.98 -16.77
CA GLY A 501 -2.55 5.59 -15.92
C GLY A 501 -1.41 4.99 -16.74
N SER A 502 -0.17 5.10 -16.26
CA SER A 502 0.97 4.45 -16.90
C SER A 502 0.92 2.92 -16.72
N GLY A 503 1.47 2.18 -17.68
CA GLY A 503 1.77 0.76 -17.45
C GLY A 503 2.82 0.57 -16.36
N GLY A 504 2.86 -0.63 -15.77
CA GLY A 504 3.90 -1.09 -14.87
C GLY A 504 5.04 -1.76 -15.63
N ASP A 505 6.26 -1.65 -15.11
CA ASP A 505 7.46 -2.16 -15.78
C ASP A 505 7.46 -3.70 -15.84
N GLY A 506 8.05 -4.26 -16.90
CA GLY A 506 8.25 -5.71 -17.04
C GLY A 506 9.35 -6.21 -16.11
N GLY A 507 9.20 -7.44 -15.60
CA GLY A 507 10.19 -8.03 -14.71
C GLY A 507 11.46 -8.47 -15.43
N ALA A 508 12.61 -8.39 -14.73
CA ALA A 508 13.90 -8.83 -15.23
C ALA A 508 13.90 -10.34 -15.53
N ALA A 509 14.69 -10.84 -16.47
CA ALA A 509 14.69 -12.28 -16.74
C ALA A 509 15.21 -13.08 -15.52
N GLY A 510 14.49 -14.15 -15.15
CA GLY A 510 14.85 -14.98 -14.00
C GLY A 510 16.23 -15.63 -14.13
N ARG A 511 16.92 -15.80 -12.99
CA ARG A 511 18.15 -16.63 -12.94
C ARG A 511 17.77 -18.09 -13.18
N GLY A 512 18.19 -18.65 -14.31
CA GLY A 512 18.13 -20.10 -14.51
C GLY A 512 18.78 -20.81 -13.33
N GLY A 513 18.09 -21.82 -12.77
CA GLY A 513 18.56 -22.54 -11.59
C GLY A 513 20.01 -23.01 -11.75
N ALA A 514 20.78 -22.94 -10.67
CA ALA A 514 22.15 -23.41 -10.66
C ALA A 514 22.19 -24.94 -10.91
N GLY A 515 22.41 -25.34 -12.16
CA GLY A 515 22.91 -26.67 -12.46
C GLY A 515 24.29 -26.82 -11.83
N ASN A 516 24.53 -27.93 -11.11
CA ASN A 516 25.78 -28.16 -10.38
C ASN A 516 27.03 -27.86 -11.24
N LEU A 517 27.84 -26.91 -10.78
CA LEU A 517 29.23 -26.81 -11.20
C LEU A 517 29.99 -27.99 -10.60
N GLY A 518 30.31 -28.98 -11.44
CA GLY A 518 31.37 -29.94 -11.19
C GLY A 518 30.93 -31.39 -11.00
N SER A 519 30.87 -32.13 -12.11
CA SER A 519 31.29 -33.53 -12.14
C SER A 519 31.97 -33.78 -13.48
N ALA A 520 33.30 -33.80 -13.49
CA ALA A 520 34.07 -34.22 -14.65
C ALA A 520 33.84 -35.72 -14.91
N GLY A 521 33.30 -36.07 -16.07
CA GLY A 521 33.29 -37.44 -16.59
C GLY A 521 31.91 -38.09 -16.67
N GLY A 522 31.22 -37.90 -17.80
CA GLY A 522 30.02 -38.64 -18.17
C GLY A 522 29.65 -38.35 -19.62
N ILE A 523 30.19 -39.14 -20.54
CA ILE A 523 29.86 -39.08 -21.98
C ILE A 523 28.40 -39.56 -22.12
N ASN A 524 27.52 -38.67 -22.59
CA ASN A 524 26.16 -38.96 -23.08
C ASN A 524 24.97 -38.93 -22.09
N ALA A 525 24.89 -37.94 -21.19
CA ALA A 525 23.59 -37.48 -20.68
C ALA A 525 23.16 -36.24 -21.49
N PRO A 526 21.92 -36.17 -22.02
CA PRO A 526 21.42 -34.92 -22.57
C PRO A 526 21.46 -33.87 -21.45
N ALA A 527 22.15 -32.76 -21.70
CA ALA A 527 22.02 -31.59 -20.85
C ALA A 527 20.52 -31.29 -20.72
N GLY A 528 20.02 -31.22 -19.49
CA GLY A 528 18.68 -30.72 -19.25
C GLY A 528 18.57 -29.34 -19.92
N ASN A 529 17.59 -29.17 -20.79
CA ASN A 529 17.42 -27.95 -21.55
C ASN A 529 17.35 -26.76 -20.57
N PRO A 530 18.34 -25.84 -20.55
CA PRO A 530 18.23 -24.64 -19.74
C PRO A 530 17.09 -23.84 -20.36
N GLY A 531 16.04 -23.57 -19.59
CA GLY A 531 14.90 -22.79 -20.07
C GLY A 531 15.40 -21.48 -20.67
N SER A 532 14.98 -21.17 -21.90
CA SER A 532 15.06 -19.82 -22.44
C SER A 532 14.32 -18.90 -21.48
N GLY A 533 15.02 -18.03 -20.75
CA GLY A 533 14.37 -17.04 -19.91
C GLY A 533 13.54 -16.13 -20.82
N SER A 534 12.21 -16.25 -20.79
CA SER A 534 11.35 -15.21 -21.35
C SER A 534 11.62 -13.92 -20.60
N VAL A 535 11.60 -12.77 -21.27
CA VAL A 535 11.84 -11.47 -20.63
C VAL A 535 10.50 -10.73 -20.54
N GLY A 536 10.22 -10.14 -19.38
CA GLY A 536 8.92 -9.52 -19.11
C GLY A 536 8.67 -8.30 -19.97
N ILE A 537 7.58 -8.29 -20.75
CA ILE A 537 7.16 -7.11 -21.53
C ILE A 537 6.68 -5.98 -20.59
N GLY A 538 6.97 -4.73 -20.94
CA GLY A 538 6.43 -3.58 -20.24
C GLY A 538 4.91 -3.48 -20.40
N GLY A 539 4.21 -3.08 -19.34
CA GLY A 539 2.77 -2.87 -19.36
C GLY A 539 2.37 -1.72 -20.29
N ALA A 540 1.24 -1.86 -20.98
CA ALA A 540 0.70 -0.79 -21.82
C ALA A 540 0.15 0.37 -20.97
N GLY A 541 0.24 1.60 -21.48
CA GLY A 541 -0.42 2.75 -20.88
C GLY A 541 -1.94 2.69 -21.04
N GLY A 542 -2.66 3.17 -20.04
CA GLY A 542 -4.12 3.23 -20.05
C GLY A 542 -4.66 4.28 -21.03
N ALA A 543 -5.87 4.07 -21.56
CA ALA A 543 -6.50 5.07 -22.42
C ALA A 543 -6.90 6.33 -21.63
N GLY A 544 -6.80 7.50 -22.26
CA GLY A 544 -7.37 8.74 -21.74
C GLY A 544 -8.90 8.73 -21.83
N GLY A 545 -9.55 9.39 -20.87
CA GLY A 545 -11.00 9.50 -20.81
C GLY A 545 -11.56 10.43 -21.89
N THR A 546 -12.80 10.21 -22.30
CA THR A 546 -13.49 11.14 -23.22
C THR A 546 -13.90 12.41 -22.50
N ALA A 547 -13.91 13.56 -23.17
CA ALA A 547 -14.33 14.83 -22.59
C ALA A 547 -15.85 14.95 -22.41
N GLY A 548 -16.25 16.00 -21.69
CA GLY A 548 -17.60 16.56 -21.74
C GLY A 548 -17.97 17.16 -23.10
N LEU A 549 -19.17 17.74 -23.19
CA LEU A 549 -19.59 18.49 -24.39
C LEU A 549 -18.61 19.63 -24.69
N PHE A 550 -18.18 20.34 -23.65
CA PHE A 550 -17.17 21.39 -23.66
C PHE A 550 -15.95 20.95 -22.84
N GLY A 551 -14.89 20.54 -23.51
CA GLY A 551 -13.68 20.10 -22.83
C GLY A 551 -12.77 19.27 -23.73
N ASP A 552 -11.54 19.11 -23.28
CA ASP A 552 -10.50 18.40 -24.01
C ASP A 552 -10.50 16.92 -23.63
N GLY A 553 -10.18 16.05 -24.58
CA GLY A 553 -9.98 14.64 -24.29
C GLY A 553 -8.79 14.41 -23.35
N GLY A 554 -8.86 13.36 -22.52
CA GLY A 554 -7.78 13.02 -21.60
C GLY A 554 -6.56 12.47 -22.33
N ALA A 555 -5.36 12.73 -21.83
CA ALA A 555 -4.16 12.13 -22.42
C ALA A 555 -4.12 10.62 -22.16
N GLY A 556 -3.61 9.84 -23.12
CA GLY A 556 -3.26 8.44 -22.89
C GLY A 556 -2.10 8.32 -21.91
N GLY A 557 -2.10 7.27 -21.10
CA GLY A 557 -1.04 6.94 -20.16
C GLY A 557 0.23 6.46 -20.88
N ALA A 558 1.39 6.62 -20.25
CA ALA A 558 2.64 6.13 -20.81
C ALA A 558 2.73 4.60 -20.76
N GLY A 559 3.32 3.97 -21.78
CA GLY A 559 3.75 2.58 -21.71
C GLY A 559 4.96 2.43 -20.80
N ALA A 560 5.11 1.28 -20.17
CA ALA A 560 6.19 0.99 -19.23
C ALA A 560 7.43 0.42 -19.92
N ALA A 561 8.57 0.42 -19.22
CA ALA A 561 9.78 -0.19 -19.76
C ALA A 561 9.67 -1.72 -19.81
N GLY A 562 10.31 -2.32 -20.81
CA GLY A 562 10.53 -3.78 -20.85
C GLY A 562 11.57 -4.21 -19.81
N GLY A 563 11.44 -5.43 -19.30
CA GLY A 563 12.40 -6.03 -18.38
C GLY A 563 13.80 -6.20 -18.98
N PHE A 564 14.81 -6.17 -18.11
CA PHE A 564 16.21 -6.42 -18.47
C PHE A 564 16.44 -7.91 -18.78
N GLY A 565 17.24 -8.23 -19.80
CA GLY A 565 17.66 -9.60 -20.09
C GLY A 565 18.57 -10.18 -18.99
N GLY A 566 18.40 -11.46 -18.67
CA GLY A 566 19.12 -12.16 -17.60
C GLY A 566 20.43 -12.79 -18.05
N ILE A 567 21.28 -13.13 -17.07
CA ILE A 567 22.58 -13.79 -17.26
C ILE A 567 22.36 -15.29 -17.51
N SER A 568 22.68 -15.79 -18.71
CA SER A 568 22.64 -17.23 -19.00
C SER A 568 23.84 -17.96 -18.40
N ALA A 569 23.61 -18.93 -17.51
CA ALA A 569 24.66 -19.54 -16.69
C ALA A 569 25.23 -20.88 -17.22
N ALA A 570 24.74 -21.45 -18.34
CA ALA A 570 25.05 -22.87 -18.62
C ALA A 570 25.42 -23.30 -20.05
N THR A 571 25.23 -22.55 -21.13
CA THR A 571 25.70 -22.97 -22.47
C THR A 571 25.86 -21.77 -23.43
N PRO A 572 26.62 -21.90 -24.54
CA PRO A 572 26.94 -20.79 -25.44
C PRO A 572 25.77 -20.32 -26.32
N SER A 573 24.55 -20.86 -26.18
CA SER A 573 23.46 -20.46 -27.05
C SER A 573 22.78 -19.19 -26.56
N ALA A 574 22.96 -18.11 -27.34
CA ALA A 574 22.22 -16.84 -27.38
C ALA A 574 21.98 -16.11 -26.03
N GLY A 575 22.41 -14.84 -25.94
CA GLY A 575 21.95 -13.96 -24.87
C GLY A 575 20.44 -13.77 -24.96
N SER A 576 19.78 -13.53 -23.82
CA SER A 576 18.33 -13.28 -23.81
C SER A 576 18.00 -11.96 -24.51
N GLU A 577 16.96 -11.97 -25.35
CA GLU A 577 16.43 -10.76 -25.99
C GLU A 577 15.97 -9.74 -24.94
N GLY A 578 16.26 -8.44 -25.12
CA GLY A 578 15.70 -7.41 -24.23
C GLY A 578 14.19 -7.33 -24.46
N ALA A 579 13.38 -7.25 -23.41
CA ALA A 579 11.93 -7.24 -23.62
C ALA A 579 11.44 -5.98 -24.34
N MET A 580 10.28 -6.11 -25.01
CA MET A 580 9.54 -4.97 -25.54
C MET A 580 9.06 -4.05 -24.42
N GLY A 581 9.22 -2.74 -24.62
CA GLY A 581 8.49 -1.74 -23.86
C GLY A 581 7.00 -1.79 -24.18
N GLY A 582 6.18 -1.35 -23.23
CA GLY A 582 4.73 -1.29 -23.39
C GLY A 582 4.31 -0.21 -24.39
N ALA A 583 3.19 -0.39 -25.07
CA ALA A 583 2.62 0.65 -25.92
C ALA A 583 2.07 1.83 -25.09
N GLY A 584 2.12 3.03 -25.64
CA GLY A 584 1.44 4.20 -25.07
C GLY A 584 -0.07 4.09 -25.20
N GLY A 585 -0.80 4.63 -24.23
CA GLY A 585 -2.26 4.60 -24.19
C GLY A 585 -2.90 5.50 -25.23
N VAL A 586 -4.13 5.19 -25.66
CA VAL A 586 -4.85 6.03 -26.63
C VAL A 586 -5.36 7.30 -25.95
N GLY A 587 -5.23 8.47 -26.58
CA GLY A 587 -5.81 9.72 -26.12
C GLY A 587 -7.35 9.71 -26.22
N GLY A 588 -8.02 10.36 -25.28
CA GLY A 588 -9.48 10.42 -25.23
C GLY A 588 -10.07 11.40 -26.23
N ASN A 589 -11.31 11.18 -26.66
CA ASN A 589 -11.97 12.07 -27.63
C ASN A 589 -12.56 13.31 -26.95
N ALA A 590 -12.49 14.47 -27.61
CA ALA A 590 -13.37 15.60 -27.33
C ALA A 590 -14.76 15.38 -27.99
N ARG A 591 -15.78 16.17 -27.61
CA ARG A 591 -17.16 15.97 -28.10
C ARG A 591 -17.70 17.09 -28.99
N LEU A 592 -18.16 18.21 -28.45
CA LEU A 592 -18.71 19.31 -29.28
C LEU A 592 -17.66 20.38 -29.51
N LEU A 593 -17.06 20.90 -28.44
CA LEU A 593 -15.94 21.83 -28.48
C LEU A 593 -14.79 21.31 -27.61
N GLY A 594 -13.57 21.35 -28.12
CA GLY A 594 -12.36 20.98 -27.39
C GLY A 594 -11.37 20.18 -28.23
N THR A 595 -10.15 20.06 -27.72
CA THR A 595 -9.07 19.33 -28.39
C THR A 595 -9.11 17.85 -28.03
N GLY A 596 -8.86 16.97 -28.99
CA GLY A 596 -8.65 15.56 -28.69
C GLY A 596 -7.46 15.35 -27.76
N GLY A 597 -7.54 14.35 -26.90
CA GLY A 597 -6.46 14.01 -25.98
C GLY A 597 -5.24 13.50 -26.73
N ALA A 598 -4.05 13.85 -26.25
CA ALA A 598 -2.80 13.33 -26.80
C ALA A 598 -2.69 11.82 -26.54
N GLY A 599 -2.12 11.09 -27.49
CA GLY A 599 -1.70 9.71 -27.27
C GLY A 599 -0.58 9.64 -26.24
N GLY A 600 -0.56 8.56 -25.46
CA GLY A 600 0.49 8.28 -24.50
C GLY A 600 1.81 7.94 -25.18
N VAL A 601 2.92 8.27 -24.51
CA VAL A 601 4.26 7.90 -24.98
C VAL A 601 4.46 6.40 -24.83
N GLY A 602 5.03 5.74 -25.84
CA GLY A 602 5.43 4.33 -25.76
C GLY A 602 6.58 4.12 -24.76
N GLY A 603 6.55 3.01 -24.05
CA GLY A 603 7.61 2.60 -23.14
C GLY A 603 8.88 2.18 -23.89
N GLY A 604 10.04 2.42 -23.27
CA GLY A 604 11.33 2.01 -23.83
C GLY A 604 11.56 0.51 -23.75
N GLY A 605 12.28 -0.06 -24.72
CA GLY A 605 12.73 -1.46 -24.67
C GLY A 605 13.70 -1.72 -23.52
N GLY A 606 13.65 -2.92 -22.94
CA GLY A 606 14.59 -3.36 -21.91
C GLY A 606 16.00 -3.56 -22.48
N ALA A 607 17.03 -3.36 -21.65
CA ALA A 607 18.40 -3.67 -22.08
C ALA A 607 18.59 -5.19 -22.26
N GLY A 608 19.27 -5.59 -23.33
CA GLY A 608 19.63 -6.98 -23.59
C GLY A 608 20.54 -7.54 -22.49
N GLY A 609 20.42 -8.84 -22.21
CA GLY A 609 21.20 -9.50 -21.16
C GLY A 609 22.68 -9.65 -21.51
N ASP A 610 23.53 -9.76 -20.48
CA ASP A 610 24.95 -10.07 -20.66
C ASP A 610 25.13 -11.47 -21.30
N GLY A 611 26.09 -11.60 -22.22
CA GLY A 611 26.47 -12.90 -22.78
C GLY A 611 26.95 -13.87 -21.68
N GLY A 612 26.58 -15.14 -21.79
CA GLY A 612 26.97 -16.17 -20.81
C GLY A 612 28.49 -16.31 -20.66
N ARG A 613 28.95 -16.69 -19.47
CA ARG A 613 30.37 -17.08 -19.25
C ARG A 613 30.63 -18.40 -19.97
N GLY A 614 31.62 -18.42 -20.87
CA GLY A 614 32.09 -19.66 -21.49
C GLY A 614 32.53 -20.68 -20.42
N GLY A 615 32.21 -21.95 -20.63
CA GLY A 615 32.64 -23.03 -19.73
C GLY A 615 34.17 -23.07 -19.61
N VAL A 616 34.69 -23.35 -18.40
CA VAL A 616 36.12 -23.51 -18.17
C VAL A 616 36.60 -24.76 -18.91
N ALA A 617 37.53 -24.59 -19.87
CA ALA A 617 38.23 -25.71 -20.47
C ALA A 617 39.09 -26.43 -19.42
N THR A 618 38.87 -27.73 -19.21
CA THR A 618 39.78 -28.54 -18.40
C THR A 618 41.04 -28.87 -19.23
N PRO A 619 42.25 -28.85 -18.64
CA PRO A 619 43.46 -29.25 -19.34
C PRO A 619 43.39 -30.74 -19.75
N GLY A 620 43.23 -31.03 -21.04
CA GLY A 620 43.41 -32.39 -21.59
C GLY A 620 42.34 -32.93 -22.55
N GLY A 621 41.23 -32.23 -22.81
CA GLY A 621 40.21 -32.65 -23.78
C GLY A 621 40.49 -32.13 -25.20
N GLN A 622 40.46 -33.01 -26.21
CA GLN A 622 40.55 -32.61 -27.62
C GLN A 622 39.30 -31.81 -28.03
N GLY A 623 39.55 -30.65 -28.66
CA GLY A 623 38.63 -29.71 -29.31
C GLY A 623 37.14 -30.08 -29.34
N GLY A 624 36.37 -29.50 -28.41
CA GLY A 624 35.00 -29.10 -28.66
C GLY A 624 35.01 -27.62 -28.98
N ASP A 625 34.28 -27.20 -30.02
CA ASP A 625 34.21 -25.81 -30.47
C ASP A 625 34.00 -24.87 -29.28
N ALA A 626 34.89 -23.89 -29.16
CA ALA A 626 34.78 -22.84 -28.17
C ALA A 626 33.52 -22.04 -28.52
N GLY A 627 32.41 -22.37 -27.88
CA GLY A 627 31.09 -21.85 -28.26
C GLY A 627 31.07 -20.33 -28.31
N ASP A 628 30.52 -19.81 -29.40
CA ASP A 628 30.32 -18.38 -29.63
C ASP A 628 29.59 -17.76 -28.43
N GLY A 629 30.10 -16.64 -27.91
CA GLY A 629 29.37 -15.87 -26.93
C GLY A 629 28.03 -15.43 -27.53
N GLY A 630 26.93 -15.75 -26.85
CA GLY A 630 25.59 -15.46 -27.34
C GLY A 630 25.38 -13.97 -27.65
N ALA A 631 24.71 -13.68 -28.76
CA ALA A 631 24.31 -12.33 -29.15
C ALA A 631 23.44 -11.70 -28.06
N GLY A 632 23.74 -10.46 -27.67
CA GLY A 632 22.87 -9.68 -26.80
C GLY A 632 21.56 -9.31 -27.50
N GLY A 633 20.49 -9.30 -26.73
CA GLY A 633 19.14 -9.09 -27.18
C GLY A 633 18.80 -7.77 -27.84
N ALA A 634 17.91 -7.80 -28.85
CA ALA A 634 17.25 -6.60 -29.36
C ALA A 634 16.25 -6.08 -28.33
N GLY A 635 16.38 -4.82 -27.88
CA GLY A 635 15.34 -4.17 -27.10
C GLY A 635 14.08 -3.93 -27.92
N GLY A 636 12.90 -4.11 -27.34
CA GLY A 636 11.67 -4.12 -28.13
C GLY A 636 10.88 -2.80 -28.17
N ASN A 637 9.99 -2.70 -29.16
CA ASN A 637 9.33 -1.46 -29.60
C ASN A 637 8.06 -1.13 -28.80
N GLY A 638 8.01 0.00 -28.09
CA GLY A 638 6.76 0.59 -27.61
C GLY A 638 6.13 1.48 -28.69
N GLY A 639 4.95 1.11 -29.21
CA GLY A 639 4.20 1.98 -30.13
C GLY A 639 3.66 3.21 -29.41
N GLY A 640 3.77 4.38 -30.02
CA GLY A 640 3.10 5.59 -29.53
C GLY A 640 1.59 5.41 -29.56
N GLY A 641 0.90 5.86 -28.50
CA GLY A 641 -0.55 5.79 -28.43
C GLY A 641 -1.22 6.59 -29.53
N ALA A 642 -2.32 6.06 -30.08
CA ALA A 642 -3.15 6.84 -30.99
C ALA A 642 -3.75 8.04 -30.24
N SER A 643 -3.87 9.18 -30.90
CA SER A 643 -4.55 10.35 -30.34
C SER A 643 -6.06 10.24 -30.34
N GLY A 644 -6.72 10.99 -29.47
CA GLY A 644 -8.17 11.16 -29.49
C GLY A 644 -8.65 12.16 -30.53
N ALA A 645 -9.87 11.97 -31.02
CA ALA A 645 -10.49 12.87 -31.98
C ALA A 645 -10.79 14.25 -31.38
N GLY A 646 -10.70 15.30 -32.20
CA GLY A 646 -11.16 16.65 -31.84
C GLY A 646 -12.68 16.72 -31.66
N GLY A 647 -13.17 17.83 -31.10
CA GLY A 647 -14.60 18.08 -30.98
C GLY A 647 -15.30 18.09 -32.34
N TRP A 648 -16.63 18.04 -32.39
CA TRP A 648 -17.34 18.04 -33.67
C TRP A 648 -17.31 19.42 -34.35
N LEU A 649 -17.39 20.52 -33.59
CA LEU A 649 -17.56 21.87 -34.15
C LEU A 649 -16.27 22.71 -34.12
N LEU A 650 -15.55 22.71 -33.00
CA LEU A 650 -14.37 23.54 -32.78
C LEU A 650 -13.33 22.81 -31.92
N GLY A 651 -12.05 22.92 -32.26
CA GLY A 651 -10.94 22.36 -31.48
C GLY A 651 -9.79 21.90 -32.37
N THR A 652 -8.97 20.97 -31.91
CA THR A 652 -7.95 20.31 -32.73
C THR A 652 -8.01 18.80 -32.53
N GLY A 653 -7.54 18.04 -33.51
CA GLY A 653 -7.24 16.63 -33.28
C GLY A 653 -6.16 16.49 -32.20
N GLY A 654 -6.22 15.41 -31.42
CA GLY A 654 -5.16 15.13 -30.46
C GLY A 654 -3.84 14.81 -31.15
N ALA A 655 -2.72 15.11 -30.49
CA ALA A 655 -1.40 14.75 -30.98
C ALA A 655 -1.11 13.27 -30.75
N GLY A 656 -0.49 12.61 -31.73
CA GLY A 656 -0.06 11.22 -31.60
C GLY A 656 1.04 11.07 -30.54
N GLY A 657 1.06 9.94 -29.84
CA GLY A 657 2.07 9.66 -28.82
C GLY A 657 3.46 9.44 -29.43
N ALA A 658 4.52 9.84 -28.73
CA ALA A 658 5.88 9.51 -29.18
C ALA A 658 6.15 8.01 -29.04
N GLY A 659 6.93 7.45 -29.96
CA GLY A 659 7.39 6.07 -29.89
C GLY A 659 8.48 5.88 -28.83
N GLY A 660 8.51 4.70 -28.21
CA GLY A 660 9.50 4.38 -27.17
C GLY A 660 10.90 4.19 -27.73
N ASN A 661 11.95 4.48 -26.96
CA ASN A 661 13.33 4.23 -27.39
C ASN A 661 13.65 2.72 -27.37
N GLY A 662 14.50 2.27 -28.28
CA GLY A 662 15.02 0.91 -28.30
C GLY A 662 15.94 0.63 -27.12
N GLY A 663 15.91 -0.61 -26.63
CA GLY A 663 16.76 -1.03 -25.52
C GLY A 663 18.23 -1.19 -25.92
N ASN A 664 19.15 -1.02 -24.98
CA ASN A 664 20.59 -1.16 -25.26
C ASN A 664 20.97 -2.63 -25.46
N GLY A 665 21.95 -2.90 -26.32
CA GLY A 665 22.50 -4.24 -26.54
C GLY A 665 23.27 -4.75 -25.33
N GLY A 666 23.23 -6.07 -25.11
CA GLY A 666 23.93 -6.73 -24.01
C GLY A 666 25.46 -6.71 -24.15
N LYS A 667 26.18 -6.73 -23.02
CA LYS A 667 27.65 -6.79 -23.02
C LYS A 667 28.18 -8.16 -23.43
N ALA A 668 29.33 -8.20 -24.09
CA ALA A 668 29.98 -9.47 -24.42
C ALA A 668 30.43 -10.24 -23.17
N GLY A 669 30.29 -11.57 -23.19
CA GLY A 669 30.79 -12.45 -22.14
C GLY A 669 32.33 -12.54 -22.12
N PHE A 670 32.92 -12.61 -20.91
CA PHE A 670 34.36 -12.79 -20.71
C PHE A 670 34.70 -14.29 -20.60
N SER A 671 35.60 -14.79 -21.44
CA SER A 671 36.14 -16.16 -21.37
C SER A 671 37.61 -16.13 -20.92
N PRO A 672 38.04 -16.91 -19.92
CA PRO A 672 39.45 -16.98 -19.51
C PRO A 672 40.24 -17.84 -20.52
N GLY A 673 40.51 -17.30 -21.71
CA GLY A 673 41.32 -17.92 -22.76
C GLY A 673 41.76 -16.89 -23.81
N PRO A 674 42.94 -17.06 -24.45
CA PRO A 674 43.59 -15.99 -25.23
C PRO A 674 42.92 -15.65 -26.58
N THR A 675 41.87 -16.36 -27.01
CA THR A 675 41.37 -16.26 -28.40
C THR A 675 39.85 -16.29 -28.58
N ASN A 676 39.03 -16.13 -27.54
CA ASN A 676 37.57 -16.18 -27.72
C ASN A 676 36.84 -15.07 -26.95
N PHE A 677 36.64 -13.92 -27.60
CA PHE A 677 35.79 -12.83 -27.12
C PHE A 677 34.38 -12.97 -27.69
N GLY A 678 33.34 -12.89 -26.86
CA GLY A 678 31.96 -12.84 -27.34
C GLY A 678 31.70 -11.61 -28.21
N LEU A 679 30.73 -11.70 -29.13
CA LEU A 679 30.24 -10.54 -29.88
C LEU A 679 29.41 -9.65 -28.94
N ASN A 680 29.54 -8.33 -29.08
CA ASN A 680 28.67 -7.38 -28.38
C ASN A 680 27.24 -7.46 -28.92
N GLY A 681 26.24 -7.32 -28.05
CA GLY A 681 24.84 -7.28 -28.46
C GLY A 681 24.51 -6.06 -29.31
N ALA A 682 23.60 -6.22 -30.27
CA ALA A 682 23.06 -5.09 -31.03
C ALA A 682 22.03 -4.32 -30.17
N GLY A 683 21.99 -3.00 -30.33
CA GLY A 683 20.91 -2.19 -29.76
C GLY A 683 19.58 -2.49 -30.44
N GLY A 684 18.49 -2.43 -29.68
CA GLY A 684 17.12 -2.63 -30.16
C GLY A 684 16.63 -1.50 -31.07
N GLY A 685 15.62 -1.78 -31.90
CA GLY A 685 14.97 -0.76 -32.71
C GLY A 685 14.15 0.22 -31.87
N GLY A 686 13.99 1.45 -32.34
CA GLY A 686 13.03 2.39 -31.77
C GLY A 686 11.58 2.03 -32.10
N GLY A 687 10.64 2.50 -31.27
CA GLY A 687 9.20 2.33 -31.45
C GLY A 687 8.58 3.40 -32.36
N VAL A 688 7.56 3.01 -33.13
CA VAL A 688 6.90 3.90 -34.11
C VAL A 688 6.08 4.99 -33.39
N GLY A 689 6.16 6.23 -33.89
CA GLY A 689 5.34 7.34 -33.42
C GLY A 689 3.86 7.17 -33.77
N GLY A 690 2.98 7.55 -32.84
CA GLY A 690 1.53 7.48 -33.03
C GLY A 690 1.04 8.53 -34.02
N ASN A 691 -0.04 8.23 -34.76
CA ASN A 691 -0.66 9.19 -35.66
C ASN A 691 -1.44 10.25 -34.88
N GLY A 692 -1.43 11.49 -35.36
CA GLY A 692 -2.32 12.55 -34.93
C GLY A 692 -3.74 12.34 -35.46
N ALA A 693 -4.72 12.82 -34.70
CA ALA A 693 -6.12 12.57 -35.00
C ALA A 693 -6.66 13.59 -35.98
N THR A 694 -7.71 13.20 -36.68
CA THR A 694 -8.50 14.13 -37.47
C THR A 694 -9.03 15.27 -36.59
N GLY A 695 -8.95 16.48 -37.11
CA GLY A 695 -9.51 17.68 -36.53
C GLY A 695 -11.05 17.66 -36.54
N PRO A 696 -11.67 18.70 -35.94
CA PRO A 696 -13.12 18.86 -35.91
C PRO A 696 -13.74 18.95 -37.31
N TRP A 697 -15.04 18.68 -37.40
CA TRP A 697 -15.75 18.71 -38.67
C TRP A 697 -15.81 20.12 -39.27
N LEU A 698 -16.02 21.16 -38.45
CA LEU A 698 -16.17 22.54 -38.95
C LEU A 698 -14.89 23.38 -38.86
N PHE A 699 -14.45 23.75 -37.66
CA PHE A 699 -13.31 24.67 -37.45
C PHE A 699 -12.21 24.05 -36.61
N GLY A 700 -11.05 23.78 -37.19
CA GLY A 700 -9.88 23.38 -36.43
C GLY A 700 -8.92 22.47 -37.14
N ASP A 701 -7.75 22.35 -36.53
CA ASP A 701 -6.60 21.70 -37.13
C ASP A 701 -6.59 20.20 -36.86
N GLY A 702 -5.99 19.44 -37.77
CA GLY A 702 -5.60 18.07 -37.50
C GLY A 702 -4.50 17.99 -36.46
N GLY A 703 -4.47 16.90 -35.70
CA GLY A 703 -3.46 16.68 -34.67
C GLY A 703 -2.08 16.37 -35.24
N ALA A 704 -1.02 16.78 -34.55
CA ALA A 704 0.34 16.44 -34.97
C ALA A 704 0.65 14.95 -34.77
N GLY A 705 1.43 14.35 -35.65
CA GLY A 705 1.98 13.00 -35.49
C GLY A 705 3.08 12.97 -34.43
N GLY A 706 3.17 11.88 -33.69
CA GLY A 706 4.20 11.66 -32.68
C GLY A 706 5.55 11.32 -33.28
N GLY A 707 6.64 11.72 -32.63
CA GLY A 707 7.99 11.35 -33.08
C GLY A 707 8.27 9.85 -32.95
N GLY A 708 9.08 9.30 -33.86
CA GLY A 708 9.60 7.94 -33.76
C GLY A 708 10.67 7.83 -32.68
N GLY A 709 10.73 6.68 -32.01
CA GLY A 709 11.70 6.41 -30.96
C GLY A 709 13.12 6.22 -31.52
N ALA A 710 14.11 6.59 -30.72
CA ALA A 710 15.51 6.34 -31.06
C ALA A 710 15.84 4.85 -30.98
N GLY A 711 16.76 4.36 -31.82
CA GLY A 711 17.35 3.04 -31.66
C GLY A 711 18.26 2.97 -30.44
N GLY A 712 18.33 1.80 -29.82
CA GLY A 712 19.17 1.53 -28.66
C GLY A 712 20.66 1.53 -28.99
N ILE A 713 21.48 1.78 -27.99
CA ILE A 713 22.95 1.77 -28.13
C ILE A 713 23.41 0.30 -28.15
N GLY A 714 24.38 -0.05 -29.00
CA GLY A 714 24.97 -1.40 -28.97
C GLY A 714 25.72 -1.68 -27.67
N GLY A 715 25.92 -2.96 -27.35
CA GLY A 715 26.63 -3.38 -26.15
C GLY A 715 28.13 -3.12 -26.19
N ASP A 716 28.75 -3.07 -25.01
CA ASP A 716 30.19 -2.87 -24.80
C ASP A 716 30.85 -4.16 -24.25
N GLY A 717 32.17 -4.34 -24.44
CA GLY A 717 32.95 -5.40 -23.77
C GLY A 717 33.66 -6.42 -24.68
N GLY A 718 33.25 -6.52 -25.94
CA GLY A 718 33.95 -7.26 -27.01
C GLY A 718 34.95 -6.39 -27.80
N PRO A 719 35.69 -6.96 -28.77
CA PRO A 719 36.73 -6.26 -29.54
C PRO A 719 36.18 -5.19 -30.51
N THR A 720 34.89 -5.20 -30.79
CA THR A 720 34.18 -4.21 -31.63
C THR A 720 32.88 -3.79 -30.95
N PRO A 721 32.55 -2.49 -30.80
CA PRO A 721 31.28 -2.04 -30.23
C PRO A 721 30.07 -2.69 -30.93
N GLY A 722 29.01 -2.99 -30.18
CA GLY A 722 27.76 -3.47 -30.77
C GLY A 722 27.15 -2.43 -31.71
N SER A 723 26.37 -2.86 -32.69
CA SER A 723 25.70 -1.94 -33.61
C SER A 723 24.54 -1.21 -32.91
N THR A 724 24.42 0.11 -33.12
CA THR A 724 23.23 0.88 -32.73
C THR A 724 22.00 0.37 -33.47
N GLY A 725 20.86 0.31 -32.79
CA GLY A 725 19.59 -0.09 -33.40
C GLY A 725 19.06 0.94 -34.39
N ALA A 726 18.12 0.50 -35.23
CA ALA A 726 17.43 1.39 -36.18
C ALA A 726 16.48 2.35 -35.45
N GLY A 727 16.37 3.58 -35.95
CA GLY A 727 15.36 4.53 -35.50
C GLY A 727 14.00 4.20 -36.11
N ALA A 728 12.92 4.55 -35.41
CA ALA A 728 11.57 4.23 -35.87
C ALA A 728 10.94 5.34 -36.72
N ALA A 729 9.92 4.98 -37.49
CA ALA A 729 9.13 5.97 -38.22
C ALA A 729 8.38 6.90 -37.27
N GLY A 730 8.31 8.19 -37.64
CA GLY A 730 7.38 9.14 -37.03
C GLY A 730 5.96 8.92 -37.51
N GLY A 731 5.00 9.28 -36.66
CA GLY A 731 3.57 9.14 -36.94
C GLY A 731 3.06 10.19 -37.92
N HIS A 732 1.97 9.87 -38.62
CA HIS A 732 1.34 10.80 -39.55
C HIS A 732 0.58 11.91 -38.82
N GLY A 733 0.58 13.11 -39.38
CA GLY A 733 -0.31 14.18 -38.95
C GLY A 733 -1.75 13.89 -39.36
N GLY A 734 -2.70 14.31 -38.53
CA GLY A 734 -4.12 14.15 -38.80
C GLY A 734 -4.66 15.19 -39.78
N ASP A 735 -5.75 14.87 -40.46
CA ASP A 735 -6.38 15.77 -41.42
C ASP A 735 -7.25 16.83 -40.73
N ALA A 736 -7.34 18.03 -41.29
CA ALA A 736 -8.46 18.93 -41.04
C ALA A 736 -9.62 18.58 -41.98
N GLN A 737 -10.88 18.82 -41.55
CA GLN A 737 -12.04 18.44 -42.36
C GLN A 737 -12.54 19.57 -43.26
N LEU A 738 -13.16 20.62 -42.70
CA LEU A 738 -13.76 21.70 -43.50
C LEU A 738 -12.93 23.00 -43.49
N ILE A 739 -12.58 23.52 -42.32
CA ILE A 739 -11.77 24.73 -42.15
C ILE A 739 -10.70 24.47 -41.09
N GLY A 740 -9.42 24.55 -41.47
CA GLY A 740 -8.28 24.33 -40.58
C GLY A 740 -7.08 23.71 -41.30
N ASN A 741 -5.94 23.72 -40.63
CA ASN A 741 -4.69 23.18 -41.16
C ASN A 741 -4.56 21.68 -40.88
N GLY A 742 -3.95 20.95 -41.79
CA GLY A 742 -3.52 19.58 -41.53
C GLY A 742 -2.43 19.55 -40.46
N GLY A 743 -2.45 18.52 -39.61
CA GLY A 743 -1.44 18.34 -38.58
C GLY A 743 -0.08 18.00 -39.17
N HIS A 744 0.99 18.45 -38.52
CA HIS A 744 2.35 18.10 -38.93
C HIS A 744 2.65 16.63 -38.68
N GLY A 745 3.38 15.97 -39.59
CA GLY A 745 3.93 14.64 -39.37
C GLY A 745 5.03 14.66 -38.31
N GLY A 746 5.15 13.57 -37.56
CA GLY A 746 6.18 13.43 -36.53
C GLY A 746 7.55 13.12 -37.13
N ALA A 747 8.60 13.60 -36.48
CA ALA A 747 9.97 13.31 -36.88
C ALA A 747 10.31 11.82 -36.75
N GLY A 748 11.16 11.30 -37.65
CA GLY A 748 11.71 9.96 -37.53
C GLY A 748 12.71 9.86 -36.37
N GLY A 749 12.79 8.69 -35.75
CA GLY A 749 13.73 8.42 -34.66
C GLY A 749 15.17 8.31 -35.13
N THR A 750 16.11 8.63 -34.26
CA THR A 750 17.55 8.53 -34.55
C THR A 750 18.04 7.08 -34.41
N GLY A 751 18.83 6.57 -35.34
CA GLY A 751 19.41 5.22 -35.28
C GLY A 751 20.18 4.84 -36.55
N VAL A 752 20.48 3.55 -36.72
CA VAL A 752 21.20 3.04 -37.90
C VAL A 752 20.40 1.94 -38.60
N PRO A 753 19.63 2.27 -39.67
CA PRO A 753 19.38 3.61 -40.20
C PRO A 753 18.44 4.46 -39.32
N ASN A 754 18.41 5.77 -39.55
CA ASN A 754 17.39 6.65 -38.97
C ASN A 754 16.00 6.26 -39.50
N GLY A 755 14.99 6.48 -38.67
CA GLY A 755 13.60 6.30 -39.06
C GLY A 755 13.13 7.38 -40.04
N SER A 756 12.12 7.04 -40.83
CA SER A 756 11.45 8.00 -41.73
C SER A 756 10.55 8.94 -40.93
N GLY A 757 10.46 10.21 -41.32
CA GLY A 757 9.43 11.11 -40.81
C GLY A 757 8.03 10.70 -41.29
N GLY A 758 7.02 11.10 -40.53
CA GLY A 758 5.63 10.91 -40.88
C GLY A 758 5.16 11.93 -41.92
N ALA A 759 4.23 11.53 -42.77
CA ALA A 759 3.50 12.45 -43.64
C ALA A 759 2.66 13.46 -42.82
N GLY A 760 2.58 14.71 -43.27
CA GLY A 760 1.62 15.67 -42.75
C GLY A 760 0.19 15.42 -43.25
N GLY A 761 -0.79 15.88 -42.49
CA GLY A 761 -2.21 15.71 -42.78
C GLY A 761 -2.73 16.68 -43.85
N LEU A 762 -3.90 16.37 -44.39
CA LEU A 762 -4.58 17.19 -45.38
C LEU A 762 -5.17 18.47 -44.77
N SER A 763 -5.19 19.55 -45.55
CA SER A 763 -5.89 20.80 -45.21
C SER A 763 -7.42 20.63 -45.23
N GLY A 764 -8.13 21.54 -44.56
CA GLY A 764 -9.58 21.64 -44.67
C GLY A 764 -10.03 21.86 -46.12
N LEU A 765 -11.18 21.28 -46.46
CA LEU A 765 -11.75 21.33 -47.82
C LEU A 765 -11.97 22.76 -48.34
N LEU A 766 -12.26 23.71 -47.46
CA LEU A 766 -12.56 25.09 -47.82
C LEU A 766 -11.37 26.04 -47.57
N PHE A 767 -10.75 25.97 -46.38
CA PHE A 767 -9.63 26.84 -46.00
C PHE A 767 -8.64 26.10 -45.09
N GLY A 768 -7.35 26.40 -45.25
CA GLY A 768 -6.24 25.88 -44.44
C GLY A 768 -5.03 25.46 -45.27
N GLU A 769 -3.96 25.05 -44.60
CA GLU A 769 -2.73 24.54 -45.20
C GLU A 769 -2.51 23.06 -44.85
N PRO A 770 -1.94 22.24 -45.76
CA PRO A 770 -1.52 20.89 -45.43
C PRO A 770 -0.41 20.90 -44.37
N GLY A 771 -0.37 19.85 -43.56
CA GLY A 771 0.70 19.67 -42.58
C GLY A 771 2.05 19.42 -43.26
N ALA A 772 3.11 19.92 -42.63
CA ALA A 772 4.48 19.57 -43.02
C ALA A 772 4.79 18.09 -42.70
N ASN A 773 5.60 17.45 -43.54
CA ASN A 773 6.18 16.13 -43.24
C ASN A 773 7.31 16.27 -42.19
N GLY A 774 7.50 15.23 -41.37
CA GLY A 774 8.47 15.19 -40.27
C GLY A 774 9.89 14.80 -40.66
#